data_AF-D5UD76-F1
#
_entry.id   AF-D5UD76-F1
#
_cell.length_a   1.000
_cell.length_b   1.000
_cell.length_c   1.000
_cell.angle_alpha   90.00
_cell.angle_beta   90.00
_cell.angle_gamma   90.00
#
_symmetry.space_group_name_H-M   'P 1'
#
loop_
_entity.id
_entity.type
_entity.pdbx_description
1 polymer ?
#
loop_
_entity_poly.entity_id
_entity_poly.type
_entity_poly.pdbx_seq_one_letter_code
_entity_poly.pdbx_strand_id
1 'polypeptide(L)'
;MVSRRTRRGLRAATAITSAGVLAAIGLLPAVAAVDDAFDDGPGAWIAYGTDGDIDTSSGALCVDVPAGSAQYGVGVVLNGVAVEEGATYTFAYTASASTDVTIRALVGQNGAPYGTVLDTTPALTAEPTAVEETFTASASYPATATDESPEGQIAFQLGGFSDDAWTFCLDDVSLSSESELLPHTSFAEGLGPWGLYGTGDPVFADGEMCVEVPGGYSNPWDAGLSFTGLPIEEGENYVLTLTGRTEPATPVRVIVGEGGGTYRMVLEQSSAPLGTEATTLTYPFTANTSFPADGDAPGQVAIHLGKTAGYTFCLSEVSLSTSATPPPPYEPDTGPRVRVNQVGYLPFGPKRATLVTDATEAVAWQLLGADGDEVADGESQPVGADASSGENVHVIDFSDVTATGEGLTLVADGETSHPFAIDADLYAQLRYDALNYFYLARSGIDIEASIVGEEYAREAGHVGVAPNQGDTEVPCIGPRDYYDGWTCDYTLDVTGGWYDAGDHGKYVVNGGISVAQLLATYERTLHVEGASTEALADGTLNLPEHGNGVPDVLDEARWELEWMLKMVAPSGEYAGMVHHKIHDEGWTGLPLMPADDPQARSLHRPSTAATLNLAAVAAQGARLFSEYDQEFADTLLAVARSTYEAALAHPDVYAPGAAGSDGGGPYDDSDVSDEFYWAAAELYVTTGEARYATDLTANPHHTGDVFPAGGFYWGGVAALGRLTLATVPNDLPDRDEVQASVVAAAGRYVAAQQEHPWGSVYSPDGGVYAWGSNSSVANILVVVGTAYDLTGDVTYQRAALEGLDYLFGRNALNQSYVTDWGTTTSQNQHSRWFAHQLDPALPNPPKGSLAGGPNSQVSTWDPTMQSTLSADCPPATCYLDEISSWASNEITVNWNSALSWVASFAADQTGAQQETPVAPVVTSQPSDQSVGVGATASFTAAASGVPAPTVQWQVRQGKKWRDVPGATSTTLTVVASTPKAGGEYRAVFTNASGTATSDVARLTVKHQAPVVIKHPVDTVGKVGQQVTFTAAASGHPQPTVRWQQRRGEGTWTDVKGAKKEELRVLVTPKSQGLQYRAVFTNPGGTVTTDAARLTVRGGS
;
A
#
# COMPACT_ATOMS: atom_id res chain seq x y z
N MET A 1 18.88 -3.25 67.25
CA MET A 1 17.95 -4.04 68.10
C MET A 1 17.25 -5.04 67.19
N VAL A 2 17.74 -6.28 67.09
CA VAL A 2 17.08 -7.53 67.57
C VAL A 2 15.61 -7.60 67.12
N SER A 3 15.20 -8.44 66.16
CA SER A 3 14.84 -9.86 66.37
C SER A 3 14.39 -10.48 65.03
N ARG A 4 15.11 -11.47 64.46
CA ARG A 4 14.85 -12.93 64.44
C ARG A 4 13.58 -13.46 63.75
N ARG A 5 13.86 -14.25 62.70
CA ARG A 5 13.13 -15.37 62.05
C ARG A 5 12.22 -16.20 62.96
N THR A 6 11.11 -16.70 62.38
CA THR A 6 10.63 -18.08 62.57
C THR A 6 9.86 -18.61 61.36
N ARG A 7 10.14 -19.87 60.99
CA ARG A 7 9.51 -20.72 59.95
C ARG A 7 8.39 -21.61 60.56
N ARG A 8 7.59 -22.21 59.66
CA ARG A 8 6.64 -23.35 59.79
C ARG A 8 5.25 -22.94 60.32
N GLY A 9 4.12 -23.42 59.80
CA GLY A 9 3.77 -24.45 58.81
C GLY A 9 2.36 -24.98 59.13
N LEU A 10 1.73 -25.63 58.13
CA LEU A 10 0.48 -26.43 58.14
C LEU A 10 -0.89 -25.75 57.89
N ARG A 11 -1.47 -26.18 56.74
CA ARG A 11 -2.83 -26.74 56.49
C ARG A 11 -4.04 -25.98 57.05
N ALA A 12 -4.97 -25.59 56.17
CA ALA A 12 -6.21 -26.35 55.90
C ALA A 12 -7.23 -25.58 55.04
N ALA A 13 -7.99 -26.37 54.27
CA ALA A 13 -9.39 -26.17 53.89
C ALA A 13 -9.73 -25.10 52.84
N THR A 14 -9.77 -25.54 51.57
CA THR A 14 -10.59 -24.90 50.53
C THR A 14 -12.00 -25.48 50.62
N ALA A 15 -12.96 -24.65 51.03
CA ALA A 15 -14.39 -24.94 50.93
C ALA A 15 -14.88 -24.46 49.56
N ILE A 16 -15.52 -25.37 48.84
CA ILE A 16 -16.17 -25.13 47.55
C ILE A 16 -17.52 -24.47 47.82
N THR A 17 -17.75 -23.27 47.29
CA THR A 17 -19.09 -22.74 47.05
C THR A 17 -19.20 -22.22 45.62
N SER A 18 -20.21 -22.75 44.96
CA SER A 18 -20.64 -22.67 43.57
C SER A 18 -21.03 -21.27 43.12
N ALA A 19 -20.59 -20.89 41.92
CA ALA A 19 -21.26 -19.92 41.05
C ALA A 19 -21.19 -20.44 39.60
N GLY A 20 -22.34 -20.48 38.93
CA GLY A 20 -22.58 -21.22 37.70
C GLY A 20 -21.82 -20.68 36.49
N VAL A 21 -21.23 -21.61 35.75
CA VAL A 21 -20.83 -21.45 34.35
C VAL A 21 -21.96 -22.02 33.51
N LEU A 22 -22.55 -21.20 32.65
CA LEU A 22 -23.31 -21.67 31.50
C LEU A 22 -22.35 -22.53 30.66
N ALA A 23 -22.61 -23.84 30.60
CA ALA A 23 -21.95 -24.71 29.65
C ALA A 23 -22.43 -24.32 28.24
N ALA A 24 -21.62 -23.53 27.55
CA ALA A 24 -21.55 -23.62 26.10
C ALA A 24 -21.04 -25.04 25.81
N ILE A 25 -21.92 -25.88 25.26
CA ILE A 25 -21.53 -27.17 24.72
C ILE A 25 -20.55 -26.84 23.59
N GLY A 26 -19.27 -27.16 23.81
CA GLY A 26 -18.25 -27.05 22.79
C GLY A 26 -18.65 -27.90 21.60
N LEU A 27 -18.79 -27.25 20.45
CA LEU A 27 -18.64 -27.91 19.16
C LEU A 27 -17.19 -28.43 19.12
N LEU A 28 -17.04 -29.75 19.01
CA LEU A 28 -15.75 -30.37 18.69
C LEU A 28 -15.34 -29.86 17.29
N PRO A 29 -14.04 -29.61 17.04
CA PRO A 29 -13.57 -29.22 15.72
C PRO A 29 -13.81 -30.35 14.71
N ALA A 30 -14.07 -29.98 13.46
CA ALA A 30 -14.20 -30.89 12.33
C ALA A 30 -12.92 -31.74 12.17
N VAL A 31 -13.08 -33.05 12.00
CA VAL A 31 -11.97 -33.99 11.83
C VAL A 31 -11.59 -33.97 10.34
N ALA A 32 -10.58 -33.18 9.98
CA ALA A 32 -10.09 -33.07 8.60
C ALA A 32 -9.13 -34.21 8.19
N ALA A 33 -8.54 -34.90 9.17
CA ALA A 33 -7.73 -36.10 8.98
C ALA A 33 -8.25 -37.20 9.92
N VAL A 34 -8.56 -38.37 9.37
CA VAL A 34 -8.92 -39.55 10.16
C VAL A 34 -7.63 -40.32 10.44
N ASP A 35 -7.39 -40.69 11.70
CA ASP A 35 -6.28 -41.53 12.15
C ASP A 35 -6.71 -42.28 13.43
N ASP A 36 -7.31 -43.46 13.27
CA ASP A 36 -7.91 -44.25 14.34
C ASP A 36 -7.27 -45.65 14.43
N ALA A 37 -6.57 -45.91 15.53
CA ALA A 37 -5.97 -47.22 15.87
C ALA A 37 -6.76 -48.00 16.95
N PHE A 38 -7.96 -47.52 17.34
CA PHE A 38 -8.93 -48.14 18.27
C PHE A 38 -8.45 -48.63 19.65
N ASP A 39 -7.19 -48.41 20.03
CA ASP A 39 -6.60 -48.77 21.33
C ASP A 39 -7.38 -48.24 22.55
N ASP A 40 -8.03 -47.07 22.39
CA ASP A 40 -8.78 -46.37 23.45
C ASP A 40 -10.31 -46.51 23.32
N GLY A 41 -10.80 -47.37 22.42
CA GLY A 41 -12.22 -47.56 22.16
C GLY A 41 -12.64 -47.15 20.73
N PRO A 42 -13.94 -47.31 20.38
CA PRO A 42 -14.41 -47.12 19.00
C PRO A 42 -14.54 -45.66 18.55
N GLY A 43 -14.23 -44.69 19.41
CA GLY A 43 -14.32 -43.27 19.07
C GLY A 43 -15.72 -42.86 18.57
N ALA A 44 -15.75 -42.20 17.41
CA ALA A 44 -16.98 -41.75 16.74
C ALA A 44 -17.56 -42.78 15.75
N TRP A 45 -16.96 -43.97 15.63
CA TRP A 45 -17.40 -45.01 14.71
C TRP A 45 -18.71 -45.65 15.17
N ILE A 46 -19.60 -45.87 14.22
CA ILE A 46 -20.95 -46.41 14.44
C ILE A 46 -21.09 -47.70 13.65
N ALA A 47 -21.53 -48.76 14.32
CA ALA A 47 -21.97 -49.99 13.69
C ALA A 47 -23.49 -50.06 13.66
N TYR A 48 -24.06 -50.55 12.56
CA TYR A 48 -25.50 -50.79 12.45
C TYR A 48 -25.77 -52.16 11.83
N GLY A 49 -26.87 -52.79 12.23
CA GLY A 49 -27.31 -54.09 11.72
C GLY A 49 -26.46 -55.28 12.19
N THR A 50 -25.54 -55.08 13.13
CA THR A 50 -24.64 -56.10 13.69
C THR A 50 -25.29 -56.87 14.83
N ASP A 51 -24.79 -58.08 15.12
CA ASP A 51 -25.18 -58.87 16.28
C ASP A 51 -24.33 -58.48 17.50
N GLY A 52 -24.73 -57.41 18.19
CA GLY A 52 -24.04 -56.91 19.39
C GLY A 52 -23.41 -55.53 19.21
N ASP A 53 -22.81 -55.04 20.29
CA ASP A 53 -22.08 -53.76 20.32
C ASP A 53 -20.66 -53.94 19.73
N ILE A 54 -20.03 -52.83 19.35
CA ILE A 54 -18.63 -52.80 18.89
C ILE A 54 -17.69 -53.29 20.01
N ASP A 55 -16.81 -54.24 19.70
CA ASP A 55 -15.75 -54.72 20.60
C ASP A 55 -14.38 -54.20 20.14
N THR A 56 -13.69 -53.43 20.98
CA THR A 56 -12.32 -52.95 20.74
C THR A 56 -11.30 -53.56 21.70
N SER A 57 -11.67 -54.61 22.45
CA SER A 57 -10.82 -55.19 23.49
C SER A 57 -9.54 -55.87 22.97
N SER A 58 -9.48 -56.13 21.67
CA SER A 58 -8.31 -56.67 20.96
C SER A 58 -7.32 -55.59 20.48
N GLY A 59 -7.65 -54.31 20.62
CA GLY A 59 -6.93 -53.20 19.97
C GLY A 59 -7.55 -52.78 18.62
N ALA A 60 -8.37 -53.65 18.00
CA ALA A 60 -9.06 -53.37 16.73
C ALA A 60 -10.58 -53.29 16.92
N LEU A 61 -11.28 -52.52 16.08
CA LEU A 61 -12.73 -52.43 16.04
C LEU A 61 -13.35 -53.69 15.41
N CYS A 62 -13.95 -54.55 16.23
CA CYS A 62 -14.60 -55.79 15.79
C CYS A 62 -16.13 -55.75 15.93
N VAL A 63 -16.84 -56.27 14.92
CA VAL A 63 -18.30 -56.44 14.92
C VAL A 63 -18.73 -57.78 14.32
N ASP A 64 -19.78 -58.37 14.89
CA ASP A 64 -20.39 -59.60 14.37
C ASP A 64 -21.46 -59.27 13.31
N VAL A 65 -21.29 -59.84 12.12
CA VAL A 65 -22.16 -59.68 10.95
C VAL A 65 -23.14 -60.88 10.88
N PRO A 66 -24.46 -60.66 10.98
CA PRO A 66 -25.45 -61.73 10.98
C PRO A 66 -25.53 -62.48 9.64
N ALA A 67 -25.83 -63.79 9.71
CA ALA A 67 -26.06 -64.63 8.53
C ALA A 67 -27.24 -64.13 7.68
N GLY A 68 -27.06 -64.07 6.35
CA GLY A 68 -28.14 -63.70 5.41
C GLY A 68 -28.54 -62.22 5.46
N SER A 69 -27.67 -61.36 5.97
CA SER A 69 -27.84 -59.90 6.02
C SER A 69 -28.04 -59.30 4.62
N ALA A 70 -28.88 -58.26 4.51
CA ALA A 70 -29.07 -57.54 3.24
C ALA A 70 -27.83 -56.70 2.88
N GLN A 71 -27.58 -56.48 1.58
CA GLN A 71 -26.36 -55.83 1.04
C GLN A 71 -26.02 -54.44 1.63
N TYR A 72 -26.99 -53.73 2.20
CA TYR A 72 -26.83 -52.42 2.84
C TYR A 72 -27.35 -52.41 4.28
N GLY A 73 -27.74 -53.57 4.80
CA GLY A 73 -28.38 -53.70 6.10
C GLY A 73 -27.40 -53.73 7.27
N VAL A 74 -26.10 -53.92 7.01
CA VAL A 74 -25.05 -54.03 8.02
C VAL A 74 -23.82 -53.24 7.57
N GLY A 75 -23.26 -52.43 8.46
CA GLY A 75 -22.05 -51.67 8.17
C GLY A 75 -21.43 -51.00 9.39
N VAL A 76 -20.19 -50.55 9.20
CA VAL A 76 -19.40 -49.74 10.14
C VAL A 76 -19.08 -48.43 9.44
N VAL A 77 -19.40 -47.29 10.07
CA VAL A 77 -19.31 -45.97 9.45
C VAL A 77 -18.71 -44.93 10.39
N LEU A 78 -18.00 -43.97 9.80
CA LEU A 78 -17.58 -42.72 10.43
C LEU A 78 -18.20 -41.57 9.64
N ASN A 79 -19.04 -40.78 10.30
CA ASN A 79 -19.68 -39.60 9.70
C ASN A 79 -18.89 -38.33 10.03
N GLY A 80 -19.15 -37.28 9.26
CA GLY A 80 -18.54 -35.97 9.46
C GLY A 80 -17.13 -35.86 8.89
N VAL A 81 -16.84 -36.64 7.85
CA VAL A 81 -15.57 -36.65 7.14
C VAL A 81 -15.62 -35.59 6.04
N ALA A 82 -14.71 -34.62 6.07
CA ALA A 82 -14.60 -33.61 5.01
C ALA A 82 -13.78 -34.14 3.83
N VAL A 83 -14.27 -33.91 2.61
CA VAL A 83 -13.49 -34.09 1.37
C VAL A 83 -13.74 -32.91 0.44
N GLU A 84 -12.72 -32.47 -0.29
CA GLU A 84 -12.78 -31.35 -1.23
C GLU A 84 -12.59 -31.82 -2.68
N GLU A 85 -13.44 -31.35 -3.60
CA GLU A 85 -13.32 -31.63 -5.03
C GLU A 85 -11.94 -31.20 -5.55
N GLY A 86 -11.27 -32.10 -6.27
CA GLY A 86 -9.93 -31.87 -6.82
C GLY A 86 -8.77 -32.20 -5.87
N ALA A 87 -9.00 -32.33 -4.56
CA ALA A 87 -7.97 -32.79 -3.63
C ALA A 87 -7.74 -34.30 -3.76
N THR A 88 -6.48 -34.73 -3.66
CA THR A 88 -6.10 -36.15 -3.66
C THR A 88 -5.97 -36.65 -2.23
N TYR A 89 -6.58 -37.80 -1.94
CA TYR A 89 -6.58 -38.44 -0.64
C TYR A 89 -6.01 -39.85 -0.73
N THR A 90 -5.31 -40.28 0.32
CA THR A 90 -4.93 -41.66 0.59
C THR A 90 -5.83 -42.20 1.70
N PHE A 91 -6.62 -43.22 1.39
CA PHE A 91 -7.42 -43.98 2.33
C PHE A 91 -6.73 -45.29 2.64
N ALA A 92 -6.29 -45.47 3.89
CA ALA A 92 -5.62 -46.68 4.35
C ALA A 92 -6.34 -47.29 5.56
N TYR A 93 -6.33 -48.62 5.66
CA TYR A 93 -6.83 -49.34 6.84
C TYR A 93 -6.31 -50.78 6.86
N THR A 94 -6.26 -51.38 8.04
CA THR A 94 -6.03 -52.82 8.24
C THR A 94 -7.37 -53.49 8.55
N ALA A 95 -7.77 -54.52 7.80
CA ALA A 95 -9.00 -55.25 8.07
C ALA A 95 -8.85 -56.77 7.99
N SER A 96 -9.65 -57.48 8.78
CA SER A 96 -9.77 -58.95 8.74
C SER A 96 -11.21 -59.40 8.87
N ALA A 97 -11.48 -60.62 8.41
CA ALA A 97 -12.78 -61.27 8.46
C ALA A 97 -12.63 -62.72 8.91
N SER A 98 -13.48 -63.19 9.83
CA SER A 98 -13.39 -64.59 10.33
C SER A 98 -13.69 -65.66 9.25
N THR A 99 -14.11 -65.25 8.06
CA THR A 99 -14.29 -66.06 6.86
C THR A 99 -13.79 -65.30 5.64
N ASP A 100 -13.41 -66.01 4.58
CA ASP A 100 -13.07 -65.39 3.30
C ASP A 100 -14.32 -64.71 2.71
N VAL A 101 -14.27 -63.37 2.58
CA VAL A 101 -15.40 -62.55 2.13
C VAL A 101 -14.89 -61.29 1.41
N THR A 102 -15.68 -60.75 0.50
CA THR A 102 -15.41 -59.43 -0.10
C THR A 102 -16.38 -58.43 0.51
N ILE A 103 -15.88 -57.31 1.01
CA ILE A 103 -16.74 -56.22 1.53
C ILE A 103 -16.74 -55.05 0.54
N ARG A 104 -17.50 -54.00 0.83
CA ARG A 104 -17.41 -52.72 0.11
C ARG A 104 -16.93 -51.63 1.07
N ALA A 105 -15.86 -50.94 0.73
CA ALA A 105 -15.31 -49.82 1.48
C ALA A 105 -15.41 -48.56 0.62
N LEU A 106 -15.93 -47.45 1.17
CA LEU A 106 -16.17 -46.24 0.40
C LEU A 106 -15.93 -44.97 1.22
N VAL A 107 -15.60 -43.89 0.50
CA VAL A 107 -15.62 -42.51 0.99
C VAL A 107 -16.65 -41.76 0.15
N GLY A 108 -17.63 -41.14 0.81
CA GLY A 108 -18.78 -40.61 0.11
C GLY A 108 -19.73 -39.79 0.95
N GLN A 109 -20.88 -39.49 0.38
CA GLN A 109 -21.93 -38.67 0.96
C GLN A 109 -22.82 -39.46 1.93
N ASN A 110 -23.01 -38.96 3.16
CA ASN A 110 -23.96 -39.50 4.14
C ASN A 110 -25.39 -38.96 3.90
N GLY A 111 -25.98 -39.31 2.75
CA GLY A 111 -27.35 -38.90 2.41
C GLY A 111 -27.60 -38.89 0.90
N ALA A 112 -28.87 -38.91 0.50
CA ALA A 112 -29.24 -38.86 -0.92
C ALA A 112 -28.73 -37.56 -1.59
N PRO A 113 -28.12 -37.63 -2.79
CA PRO A 113 -28.13 -38.74 -3.76
C PRO A 113 -27.08 -39.86 -3.57
N TYR A 114 -26.32 -39.91 -2.47
CA TYR A 114 -25.30 -40.92 -2.16
C TYR A 114 -24.15 -40.96 -3.17
N GLY A 115 -23.55 -39.80 -3.45
CA GLY A 115 -22.31 -39.74 -4.23
C GLY A 115 -21.14 -40.41 -3.50
N THR A 116 -20.22 -41.03 -4.25
CA THR A 116 -18.96 -41.58 -3.72
C THR A 116 -17.78 -40.98 -4.46
N VAL A 117 -16.74 -40.63 -3.73
CA VAL A 117 -15.45 -40.20 -4.29
C VAL A 117 -14.44 -41.35 -4.33
N LEU A 118 -14.62 -42.35 -3.45
CA LEU A 118 -13.93 -43.65 -3.48
C LEU A 118 -14.95 -44.76 -3.25
N ASP A 119 -14.84 -45.87 -4.00
CA ASP A 119 -15.67 -47.07 -3.84
C ASP A 119 -14.89 -48.31 -4.26
N THR A 120 -14.47 -49.13 -3.28
CA THR A 120 -13.62 -50.30 -3.49
C THR A 120 -14.22 -51.55 -2.86
N THR A 121 -13.78 -52.71 -3.33
CA THR A 121 -14.28 -54.02 -2.86
C THR A 121 -13.14 -54.94 -2.43
N PRO A 122 -12.52 -54.72 -1.26
CA PRO A 122 -11.40 -55.54 -0.79
C PRO A 122 -11.85 -56.96 -0.43
N ALA A 123 -11.01 -57.95 -0.72
CA ALA A 123 -11.18 -59.32 -0.25
C ALA A 123 -10.45 -59.49 1.10
N LEU A 124 -11.16 -59.98 2.10
CA LEU A 124 -10.67 -60.17 3.46
C LEU A 124 -10.64 -61.66 3.82
N THR A 125 -9.70 -62.01 4.69
CA THR A 125 -9.56 -63.35 5.29
C THR A 125 -9.35 -63.21 6.78
N ALA A 126 -9.14 -64.33 7.50
CA ALA A 126 -8.86 -64.30 8.94
C ALA A 126 -7.52 -63.63 9.28
N GLU A 127 -6.60 -63.48 8.32
CA GLU A 127 -5.36 -62.74 8.49
C GLU A 127 -5.59 -61.23 8.19
N PRO A 128 -5.14 -60.32 9.08
CA PRO A 128 -5.20 -58.88 8.84
C PRO A 128 -4.55 -58.49 7.50
N THR A 129 -5.30 -57.73 6.70
CA THR A 129 -4.87 -57.26 5.39
C THR A 129 -4.84 -55.74 5.41
N ALA A 130 -3.67 -55.15 5.16
CA ALA A 130 -3.53 -53.72 4.94
C ALA A 130 -4.03 -53.37 3.52
N VAL A 131 -4.91 -52.39 3.44
CA VAL A 131 -5.45 -51.83 2.20
C VAL A 131 -5.11 -50.35 2.16
N GLU A 132 -4.60 -49.88 1.04
CA GLU A 132 -4.24 -48.49 0.80
C GLU A 132 -4.69 -48.11 -0.61
N GLU A 133 -5.50 -47.06 -0.73
CA GLU A 133 -6.08 -46.60 -1.98
C GLU A 133 -5.94 -45.08 -2.08
N THR A 134 -5.36 -44.60 -3.18
CA THR A 134 -5.22 -43.16 -3.46
C THR A 134 -6.25 -42.74 -4.51
N PHE A 135 -6.98 -41.65 -4.25
CA PHE A 135 -8.02 -41.14 -5.15
C PHE A 135 -8.11 -39.61 -5.12
N THR A 136 -8.40 -39.01 -6.28
CA THR A 136 -8.77 -37.59 -6.36
C THR A 136 -10.27 -37.45 -6.23
N ALA A 137 -10.72 -36.63 -5.28
CA ALA A 137 -12.13 -36.45 -5.01
C ALA A 137 -12.86 -35.76 -6.17
N SER A 138 -13.91 -36.40 -6.69
CA SER A 138 -14.72 -35.88 -7.80
C SER A 138 -15.86 -34.95 -7.38
N ALA A 139 -15.98 -34.66 -6.08
CA ALA A 139 -16.96 -33.75 -5.48
C ALA A 139 -16.55 -33.40 -4.02
N SER A 140 -16.95 -32.23 -3.52
CA SER A 140 -16.78 -31.86 -2.10
C SER A 140 -17.91 -32.38 -1.22
N TYR A 141 -17.59 -32.87 -0.02
CA TYR A 141 -18.54 -33.17 1.06
C TYR A 141 -18.08 -32.50 2.37
N PRO A 142 -18.94 -31.71 3.04
CA PRO A 142 -18.57 -31.03 4.28
C PRO A 142 -18.50 -31.99 5.49
N ALA A 143 -17.72 -31.63 6.52
CA ALA A 143 -17.70 -32.36 7.80
C ALA A 143 -19.00 -32.23 8.62
N THR A 144 -19.81 -31.20 8.33
CA THR A 144 -21.09 -30.99 9.00
C THR A 144 -22.18 -30.81 7.97
N ALA A 145 -23.27 -31.54 8.12
CA ALA A 145 -24.40 -31.43 7.21
C ALA A 145 -25.01 -30.01 7.28
N THR A 146 -25.28 -29.43 6.11
CA THR A 146 -26.06 -28.20 5.96
C THR A 146 -27.42 -28.52 5.33
N ASP A 147 -28.34 -27.55 5.32
CA ASP A 147 -29.65 -27.70 4.65
C ASP A 147 -29.51 -28.01 3.15
N GLU A 148 -28.38 -27.67 2.53
CA GLU A 148 -28.12 -27.83 1.10
C GLU A 148 -27.13 -28.96 0.76
N SER A 149 -26.36 -29.47 1.72
CA SER A 149 -25.33 -30.49 1.49
C SER A 149 -25.19 -31.43 2.71
N PRO A 150 -25.50 -32.73 2.57
CA PRO A 150 -25.23 -33.69 3.64
C PRO A 150 -23.73 -33.88 3.85
N GLU A 151 -23.36 -34.28 5.07
CA GLU A 151 -21.96 -34.50 5.46
C GLU A 151 -21.31 -35.67 4.71
N GLY A 152 -19.97 -35.70 4.68
CA GLY A 152 -19.22 -36.85 4.18
C GLY A 152 -19.09 -37.97 5.23
N GLN A 153 -18.78 -39.18 4.76
CA GLN A 153 -18.57 -40.37 5.56
C GLN A 153 -17.50 -41.31 4.97
N ILE A 154 -16.88 -42.09 5.85
CA ILE A 154 -16.22 -43.36 5.53
C ILE A 154 -17.17 -44.48 5.89
N ALA A 155 -17.39 -45.46 4.99
CA ALA A 155 -18.29 -46.57 5.23
C ALA A 155 -17.75 -47.91 4.75
N PHE A 156 -17.81 -48.90 5.64
CA PHE A 156 -17.61 -50.31 5.36
C PHE A 156 -18.98 -51.00 5.34
N GLN A 157 -19.46 -51.38 4.16
CA GLN A 157 -20.70 -52.12 3.98
C GLN A 157 -20.41 -53.61 4.01
N LEU A 158 -21.01 -54.31 4.99
CA LEU A 158 -20.64 -55.68 5.36
C LEU A 158 -21.76 -56.70 5.06
N GLY A 159 -22.99 -56.24 4.82
CA GLY A 159 -24.12 -57.12 4.56
C GLY A 159 -24.13 -57.71 3.14
N GLY A 160 -24.78 -58.86 2.95
CA GLY A 160 -25.03 -59.46 1.62
C GLY A 160 -23.84 -60.17 0.96
N PHE A 161 -22.71 -60.27 1.64
CA PHE A 161 -21.48 -60.87 1.09
C PHE A 161 -21.18 -62.30 1.57
N SER A 162 -21.89 -62.79 2.60
CA SER A 162 -21.80 -64.16 3.11
C SER A 162 -23.18 -64.70 3.51
N ASP A 163 -23.43 -65.99 3.24
CA ASP A 163 -24.64 -66.70 3.70
C ASP A 163 -24.53 -67.10 5.19
N ASP A 164 -23.32 -67.23 5.71
CA ASP A 164 -23.01 -67.57 7.11
C ASP A 164 -22.65 -66.31 7.93
N ALA A 165 -22.85 -66.37 9.25
CA ALA A 165 -22.44 -65.31 10.18
C ALA A 165 -20.91 -65.28 10.31
N TRP A 166 -20.34 -64.08 10.46
CA TRP A 166 -18.89 -63.86 10.50
C TRP A 166 -18.55 -62.59 11.27
N THR A 167 -17.29 -62.42 11.68
CA THR A 167 -16.80 -61.24 12.41
C THR A 167 -15.91 -60.40 11.49
N PHE A 168 -16.15 -59.10 11.45
CA PHE A 168 -15.31 -58.10 10.78
C PHE A 168 -14.49 -57.36 11.83
N CYS A 169 -13.18 -57.24 11.65
CA CYS A 169 -12.31 -56.42 12.50
C CYS A 169 -11.56 -55.39 11.64
N LEU A 170 -11.49 -54.16 12.12
CA LEU A 170 -10.93 -52.99 11.46
C LEU A 170 -9.92 -52.29 12.39
N ASP A 171 -8.79 -51.89 11.85
CA ASP A 171 -7.70 -51.26 12.57
C ASP A 171 -6.95 -50.25 11.69
N ASP A 172 -6.14 -49.38 12.30
CA ASP A 172 -5.26 -48.39 11.63
C ASP A 172 -5.95 -47.60 10.49
N VAL A 173 -7.15 -47.08 10.72
CA VAL A 173 -7.91 -46.38 9.66
C VAL A 173 -7.41 -44.95 9.52
N SER A 174 -6.96 -44.59 8.32
CA SER A 174 -6.59 -43.23 7.99
C SER A 174 -7.17 -42.75 6.67
N LEU A 175 -7.50 -41.46 6.64
CA LEU A 175 -7.83 -40.72 5.42
C LEU A 175 -7.06 -39.40 5.49
N SER A 176 -6.00 -39.28 4.68
CA SER A 176 -5.13 -38.10 4.62
C SER A 176 -5.12 -37.52 3.20
N SER A 177 -5.02 -36.20 3.09
CA SER A 177 -4.72 -35.50 1.83
C SER A 177 -3.24 -35.07 1.73
N GLU A 178 -2.47 -35.38 2.77
CA GLU A 178 -1.05 -35.05 2.84
C GLU A 178 -0.24 -36.21 2.29
N SER A 179 0.46 -35.98 1.19
CA SER A 179 1.39 -36.91 0.57
C SER A 179 2.79 -36.35 0.70
N GLU A 180 3.69 -37.09 1.36
CA GLU A 180 5.12 -36.76 1.42
C GLU A 180 5.74 -36.97 0.03
N LEU A 181 6.38 -35.93 -0.49
CA LEU A 181 7.00 -35.94 -1.82
C LEU A 181 8.48 -36.34 -1.76
N LEU A 182 9.15 -36.19 -0.61
CA LEU A 182 10.56 -36.54 -0.46
C LEU A 182 10.73 -38.03 -0.12
N PRO A 183 11.51 -38.80 -0.89
CA PRO A 183 11.73 -40.22 -0.62
C PRO A 183 12.64 -40.49 0.58
N HIS A 184 13.24 -39.45 1.17
CA HIS A 184 14.17 -39.54 2.29
C HIS A 184 14.14 -38.25 3.12
N THR A 185 13.52 -38.32 4.29
CA THR A 185 13.26 -37.16 5.16
C THR A 185 14.22 -37.06 6.34
N SER A 186 14.70 -38.17 6.90
CA SER A 186 15.58 -38.20 8.07
C SER A 186 17.07 -38.28 7.72
N PHE A 187 17.92 -37.49 8.36
CA PHE A 187 19.37 -37.43 8.13
C PHE A 187 20.20 -38.10 9.25
N ALA A 188 19.58 -38.95 10.08
CA ALA A 188 20.26 -39.57 11.22
C ALA A 188 21.35 -40.59 10.83
N GLU A 189 21.18 -41.30 9.72
CA GLU A 189 22.07 -42.43 9.32
C GLU A 189 22.73 -42.24 7.95
N GLY A 190 22.34 -41.24 7.15
CA GLY A 190 22.87 -41.02 5.81
C GLY A 190 22.19 -39.87 5.05
N LEU A 191 22.70 -39.54 3.86
CA LEU A 191 22.10 -38.54 2.95
C LEU A 191 21.00 -39.11 2.06
N GLY A 192 20.89 -40.44 1.92
CA GLY A 192 20.00 -41.05 0.93
C GLY A 192 20.30 -40.54 -0.50
N PRO A 193 19.27 -40.12 -1.27
CA PRO A 193 19.42 -39.59 -2.62
C PRO A 193 19.80 -38.11 -2.69
N TRP A 194 19.97 -37.43 -1.56
CA TRP A 194 20.31 -36.01 -1.55
C TRP A 194 21.74 -35.75 -2.06
N GLY A 195 21.88 -34.74 -2.91
CA GLY A 195 23.17 -34.24 -3.38
C GLY A 195 23.75 -33.23 -2.41
N LEU A 196 24.96 -33.48 -1.90
CA LEU A 196 25.74 -32.55 -1.09
C LEU A 196 26.95 -32.07 -1.89
N TYR A 197 27.19 -30.77 -1.93
CA TYR A 197 28.27 -30.16 -2.71
C TYR A 197 28.83 -28.91 -2.03
N GLY A 198 30.08 -28.55 -2.32
CA GLY A 198 30.73 -27.36 -1.77
C GLY A 198 30.91 -27.37 -0.25
N THR A 199 30.83 -28.53 0.42
CA THR A 199 31.04 -28.66 1.87
C THR A 199 32.16 -29.65 2.17
N GLY A 200 32.54 -29.75 3.45
CA GLY A 200 33.31 -30.88 3.96
C GLY A 200 32.50 -32.19 3.95
N ASP A 201 33.16 -33.28 4.36
CA ASP A 201 32.51 -34.59 4.49
C ASP A 201 31.45 -34.58 5.60
N PRO A 202 30.25 -35.16 5.38
CA PRO A 202 29.20 -35.21 6.39
C PRO A 202 29.53 -36.16 7.54
N VAL A 203 29.19 -35.75 8.75
CA VAL A 203 29.28 -36.53 9.98
C VAL A 203 27.88 -36.80 10.50
N PHE A 204 27.54 -38.08 10.70
CA PHE A 204 26.26 -38.52 11.23
C PHE A 204 26.41 -38.90 12.69
N ALA A 205 25.78 -38.14 13.58
CA ALA A 205 25.83 -38.36 15.02
C ALA A 205 24.58 -37.78 15.68
N ASP A 206 24.18 -38.33 16.83
CA ASP A 206 23.11 -37.77 17.68
C ASP A 206 21.76 -37.51 16.96
N GLY A 207 21.48 -38.24 15.87
CA GLY A 207 20.24 -38.12 15.10
C GLY A 207 20.25 -37.06 14.00
N GLU A 208 21.39 -36.45 13.71
CA GLU A 208 21.55 -35.41 12.68
C GLU A 208 22.78 -35.64 11.79
N MET A 209 22.78 -35.01 10.61
CA MET A 209 23.92 -34.88 9.72
C MET A 209 24.52 -33.49 9.91
N CYS A 210 25.80 -33.41 10.27
CA CYS A 210 26.56 -32.17 10.36
C CYS A 210 27.66 -32.09 9.30
N VAL A 211 27.83 -30.93 8.68
CA VAL A 211 28.88 -30.62 7.71
C VAL A 211 29.59 -29.33 8.05
N GLU A 212 30.89 -29.30 7.82
CA GLU A 212 31.68 -28.07 7.86
C GLU A 212 31.53 -27.32 6.54
N VAL A 213 31.09 -26.07 6.61
CA VAL A 213 31.07 -25.13 5.48
C VAL A 213 32.30 -24.23 5.61
N PRO A 214 33.30 -24.34 4.72
CA PRO A 214 34.61 -23.70 4.92
C PRO A 214 34.62 -22.16 4.79
N GLY A 215 33.52 -21.54 4.36
CA GLY A 215 33.44 -20.11 4.06
C GLY A 215 34.16 -19.72 2.76
N GLY A 216 34.24 -18.41 2.48
CA GLY A 216 34.90 -17.85 1.30
C GLY A 216 34.10 -18.00 -0.01
N TYR A 217 32.80 -18.27 0.08
CA TYR A 217 31.91 -18.35 -1.08
C TYR A 217 31.40 -16.97 -1.48
N SER A 218 31.38 -16.71 -2.79
CA SER A 218 30.78 -15.50 -3.35
C SER A 218 29.26 -15.64 -3.49
N ASN A 219 28.73 -16.85 -3.67
CA ASN A 219 27.30 -17.08 -3.82
C ASN A 219 26.75 -18.10 -2.81
N PRO A 220 25.49 -17.94 -2.35
CA PRO A 220 24.83 -18.92 -1.49
C PRO A 220 24.73 -20.32 -2.09
N TRP A 221 24.60 -20.43 -3.42
CA TRP A 221 24.44 -21.71 -4.13
C TRP A 221 25.77 -22.38 -4.53
N ASP A 222 26.93 -21.85 -4.12
CA ASP A 222 28.22 -22.49 -4.38
C ASP A 222 28.48 -23.70 -3.45
N ALA A 223 27.72 -23.80 -2.36
CA ALA A 223 27.67 -24.94 -1.45
C ALA A 223 26.23 -25.22 -1.03
N GLY A 224 25.87 -26.47 -0.83
CA GLY A 224 24.49 -26.79 -0.45
C GLY A 224 24.13 -28.26 -0.44
N LEU A 225 22.87 -28.49 -0.09
CA LEU A 225 22.19 -29.78 -0.08
C LEU A 225 20.94 -29.66 -0.98
N SER A 226 20.75 -30.58 -1.92
CA SER A 226 19.63 -30.51 -2.86
C SER A 226 19.05 -31.89 -3.21
N PHE A 227 17.74 -31.95 -3.38
CA PHE A 227 17.03 -33.09 -3.94
C PHE A 227 16.25 -32.62 -5.17
N THR A 228 16.50 -33.26 -6.31
CA THR A 228 15.84 -32.99 -7.59
C THR A 228 14.96 -34.15 -7.99
N GLY A 229 13.84 -33.87 -8.64
CA GLY A 229 12.92 -34.88 -9.17
C GLY A 229 11.54 -34.84 -8.54
N LEU A 230 11.08 -33.65 -8.12
CA LEU A 230 9.82 -33.46 -7.42
C LEU A 230 8.76 -32.91 -8.38
N PRO A 231 7.57 -33.51 -8.45
CA PRO A 231 6.42 -32.87 -9.11
C PRO A 231 5.90 -31.74 -8.22
N ILE A 232 5.78 -30.54 -8.78
CA ILE A 232 5.12 -29.39 -8.17
C ILE A 232 4.05 -28.93 -9.15
N GLU A 233 2.83 -28.70 -8.69
CA GLU A 233 1.70 -28.34 -9.54
C GLU A 233 1.11 -26.99 -9.16
N GLU A 234 0.87 -26.15 -10.17
CA GLU A 234 0.26 -24.83 -10.01
C GLU A 234 -1.12 -24.93 -9.34
N GLY A 235 -1.34 -24.14 -8.30
CA GLY A 235 -2.57 -24.08 -7.52
C GLY A 235 -2.65 -25.09 -6.37
N GLU A 236 -1.72 -26.05 -6.28
CA GLU A 236 -1.65 -26.96 -5.12
C GLU A 236 -0.97 -26.30 -3.92
N ASN A 237 -1.38 -26.69 -2.72
CA ASN A 237 -0.75 -26.23 -1.48
C ASN A 237 0.23 -27.28 -0.98
N TYR A 238 1.33 -26.79 -0.40
CA TYR A 238 2.41 -27.60 0.12
C TYR A 238 2.84 -27.09 1.50
N VAL A 239 3.48 -27.94 2.29
CA VAL A 239 4.15 -27.58 3.53
C VAL A 239 5.58 -28.12 3.48
N LEU A 240 6.56 -27.21 3.48
CA LEU A 240 7.97 -27.57 3.67
C LEU A 240 8.31 -27.47 5.15
N THR A 241 8.86 -28.53 5.74
CA THR A 241 9.44 -28.49 7.08
C THR A 241 10.93 -28.83 7.06
N LEU A 242 11.70 -28.15 7.91
CA LEU A 242 13.14 -28.33 8.05
C LEU A 242 13.53 -28.25 9.53
N THR A 243 14.14 -29.31 10.07
CA THR A 243 14.67 -29.34 11.44
C THR A 243 16.19 -29.36 11.41
N GLY A 244 16.83 -28.29 11.89
CA GLY A 244 18.28 -28.16 11.87
C GLY A 244 18.83 -27.09 12.81
N ARG A 245 20.16 -26.93 12.81
CA ARG A 245 20.90 -25.93 13.60
C ARG A 245 22.19 -25.54 12.89
N THR A 246 22.76 -24.41 13.28
CA THR A 246 24.04 -23.91 12.78
C THR A 246 24.94 -23.45 13.93
N GLU A 247 26.26 -23.62 13.79
CA GLU A 247 27.22 -23.14 14.77
C GLU A 247 28.38 -22.37 14.08
N PRO A 248 28.52 -21.04 14.31
CA PRO A 248 27.60 -20.16 15.05
C PRO A 248 26.23 -20.03 14.36
N ALA A 249 25.26 -19.41 15.05
CA ALA A 249 23.93 -19.14 14.48
C ALA A 249 24.07 -18.38 13.15
N THR A 250 23.68 -19.04 12.07
CA THR A 250 23.86 -18.62 10.68
C THR A 250 22.60 -19.00 9.91
N PRO A 251 21.93 -18.05 9.25
CA PRO A 251 20.76 -18.35 8.44
C PRO A 251 21.14 -19.08 7.15
N VAL A 252 20.23 -19.89 6.63
CA VAL A 252 20.41 -20.64 5.37
C VAL A 252 19.34 -20.25 4.36
N ARG A 253 19.63 -20.36 3.07
CA ARG A 253 18.63 -20.10 2.03
C ARG A 253 17.94 -21.41 1.65
N VAL A 254 16.62 -21.45 1.72
CA VAL A 254 15.81 -22.64 1.43
C VAL A 254 14.87 -22.34 0.27
N ILE A 255 14.83 -23.20 -0.74
CA ILE A 255 13.99 -23.02 -1.92
C ILE A 255 13.23 -24.30 -2.28
N VAL A 256 12.02 -24.12 -2.81
CA VAL A 256 11.31 -25.10 -3.63
C VAL A 256 11.13 -24.48 -5.01
N GLY A 257 11.68 -25.11 -6.03
CA GLY A 257 11.78 -24.49 -7.34
C GLY A 257 12.26 -25.42 -8.45
N GLU A 258 12.67 -24.81 -9.56
CA GLU A 258 13.19 -25.47 -10.74
C GLU A 258 14.68 -25.84 -10.60
N GLY A 259 15.04 -27.10 -10.80
CA GLY A 259 16.42 -27.58 -10.83
C GLY A 259 17.07 -27.42 -12.20
N GLY A 260 18.19 -26.68 -12.26
CA GLY A 260 19.04 -26.58 -13.46
C GLY A 260 18.49 -25.76 -14.65
N GLY A 261 17.36 -25.07 -14.48
CA GLY A 261 16.68 -24.26 -15.50
C GLY A 261 16.81 -22.74 -15.33
N THR A 262 15.71 -22.02 -15.56
CA THR A 262 15.59 -20.55 -15.38
C THR A 262 15.51 -20.08 -13.93
N TYR A 263 15.67 -21.00 -12.95
CA TYR A 263 15.60 -20.75 -11.51
C TYR A 263 14.27 -20.16 -11.03
N ARG A 264 13.15 -20.59 -11.63
CA ARG A 264 11.82 -20.26 -11.13
C ARG A 264 11.58 -20.93 -9.76
N MET A 265 10.92 -20.23 -8.85
CA MET A 265 10.68 -20.70 -7.48
C MET A 265 9.20 -20.54 -7.12
N VAL A 266 8.68 -21.49 -6.33
CA VAL A 266 7.33 -21.45 -5.74
C VAL A 266 7.37 -21.17 -4.24
N LEU A 267 8.50 -21.46 -3.59
CA LEU A 267 8.83 -21.05 -2.24
C LEU A 267 10.28 -20.60 -2.22
N GLU A 268 10.52 -19.43 -1.64
CA GLU A 268 11.85 -18.98 -1.29
C GLU A 268 11.88 -18.43 0.13
N GLN A 269 12.83 -18.92 0.92
CA GLN A 269 13.18 -18.41 2.24
C GLN A 269 14.66 -18.02 2.16
N SER A 270 14.93 -16.78 1.78
CA SER A 270 16.29 -16.30 1.53
C SER A 270 17.16 -16.28 2.79
N SER A 271 16.53 -16.16 3.97
CA SER A 271 17.18 -16.20 5.28
C SER A 271 16.37 -17.02 6.30
N ALA A 272 16.35 -18.35 6.13
CA ALA A 272 15.73 -19.24 7.10
C ALA A 272 16.53 -19.22 8.42
N PRO A 273 15.92 -18.81 9.55
CA PRO A 273 16.65 -18.57 10.79
C PRO A 273 16.99 -19.89 11.50
N LEU A 274 18.25 -20.29 11.44
CA LEU A 274 18.77 -21.41 12.23
C LEU A 274 19.70 -20.89 13.33
N GLY A 275 19.39 -21.26 14.57
CA GLY A 275 20.21 -20.98 15.74
C GLY A 275 21.19 -22.11 16.06
N THR A 276 21.90 -21.98 17.18
CA THR A 276 22.78 -23.04 17.72
C THR A 276 22.03 -24.24 18.28
N GLU A 277 20.74 -24.07 18.55
CA GLU A 277 19.84 -25.15 18.98
C GLU A 277 18.99 -25.62 17.79
N ALA A 278 18.74 -26.95 17.74
CA ALA A 278 17.91 -27.54 16.70
C ALA A 278 16.50 -26.93 16.74
N THR A 279 16.09 -26.35 15.62
CA THR A 279 14.81 -25.67 15.46
C THR A 279 14.10 -26.24 14.25
N THR A 280 12.79 -26.47 14.35
CA THR A 280 11.93 -26.86 13.23
C THR A 280 11.32 -25.59 12.62
N LEU A 281 11.58 -25.39 11.34
CA LEU A 281 11.00 -24.33 10.51
C LEU A 281 9.93 -24.94 9.62
N THR A 282 8.78 -24.28 9.50
CA THR A 282 7.62 -24.76 8.73
C THR A 282 7.14 -23.66 7.80
N TYR A 283 7.04 -23.98 6.51
CA TYR A 283 6.71 -23.05 5.44
C TYR A 283 5.54 -23.60 4.62
N PRO A 284 4.28 -23.23 4.94
CA PRO A 284 3.15 -23.51 4.07
C PRO A 284 3.17 -22.55 2.87
N PHE A 285 2.88 -23.04 1.66
CA PHE A 285 2.81 -22.22 0.45
C PHE A 285 1.85 -22.80 -0.59
N THR A 286 1.33 -21.96 -1.48
CA THR A 286 0.60 -22.39 -2.68
C THR A 286 1.50 -22.19 -3.89
N ALA A 287 1.68 -23.22 -4.71
CA ALA A 287 2.52 -23.10 -5.90
C ALA A 287 1.85 -22.22 -6.96
N ASN A 288 2.55 -21.21 -7.45
CA ASN A 288 2.09 -20.31 -8.52
C ASN A 288 2.52 -20.76 -9.93
N THR A 289 3.26 -21.87 -10.04
CA THR A 289 3.69 -22.48 -11.30
C THR A 289 3.98 -23.97 -11.08
N SER A 290 3.86 -24.79 -12.13
CA SER A 290 4.24 -26.21 -12.09
C SER A 290 5.72 -26.45 -12.44
N PHE A 291 6.30 -27.49 -11.85
CA PHE A 291 7.57 -28.12 -12.22
C PHE A 291 7.39 -29.64 -12.38
N PRO A 292 7.83 -30.24 -13.50
CA PRO A 292 7.72 -31.69 -13.68
C PRO A 292 8.68 -32.45 -12.76
N ALA A 293 8.39 -33.73 -12.48
CA ALA A 293 9.35 -34.60 -11.77
C ALA A 293 10.58 -34.96 -12.61
N ASP A 294 10.47 -34.94 -13.95
CA ASP A 294 11.54 -35.36 -14.87
C ASP A 294 11.76 -34.30 -15.96
N GLY A 295 12.94 -34.29 -16.58
CA GLY A 295 13.25 -33.48 -17.77
C GLY A 295 14.44 -32.56 -17.58
N ASP A 296 14.54 -31.52 -18.41
CA ASP A 296 15.63 -30.53 -18.36
C ASP A 296 15.46 -29.49 -17.23
N ALA A 297 14.30 -29.50 -16.56
CA ALA A 297 13.93 -28.53 -15.53
C ALA A 297 13.01 -29.15 -14.45
N PRO A 298 13.45 -30.22 -13.76
CA PRO A 298 12.62 -30.89 -12.76
C PRO A 298 12.44 -30.05 -11.50
N GLY A 299 11.38 -30.27 -10.73
CA GLY A 299 11.22 -29.63 -9.42
C GLY A 299 12.29 -30.10 -8.42
N GLN A 300 12.68 -29.22 -7.50
CA GLN A 300 13.71 -29.47 -6.50
C GLN A 300 13.40 -28.80 -5.16
N VAL A 301 13.93 -29.40 -4.08
CA VAL A 301 14.18 -28.72 -2.80
C VAL A 301 15.68 -28.48 -2.71
N ALA A 302 16.11 -27.26 -2.42
CA ALA A 302 17.52 -26.95 -2.20
C ALA A 302 17.73 -26.07 -0.97
N ILE A 303 18.76 -26.41 -0.19
CA ILE A 303 19.27 -25.65 0.95
C ILE A 303 20.65 -25.16 0.56
N HIS A 304 20.75 -23.87 0.29
CA HIS A 304 21.96 -23.17 -0.10
C HIS A 304 22.72 -22.71 1.15
N LEU A 305 24.00 -23.09 1.23
CA LEU A 305 24.86 -22.98 2.42
C LEU A 305 26.09 -22.07 2.21
N GLY A 306 26.32 -21.56 1.00
CA GLY A 306 27.46 -20.67 0.74
C GLY A 306 27.39 -19.38 1.57
N LYS A 307 28.49 -19.05 2.26
CA LYS A 307 28.68 -17.81 3.06
C LYS A 307 30.14 -17.35 2.99
N THR A 308 30.38 -16.09 3.35
CA THR A 308 31.74 -15.55 3.45
C THR A 308 32.48 -16.14 4.66
N ALA A 309 31.80 -16.24 5.81
CA ALA A 309 32.31 -16.89 7.01
C ALA A 309 32.05 -18.40 7.01
N GLY A 310 32.98 -19.18 7.55
CA GLY A 310 32.80 -20.62 7.75
C GLY A 310 31.95 -20.93 8.97
N TYR A 311 31.15 -22.00 8.90
CA TYR A 311 30.25 -22.44 9.97
C TYR A 311 29.94 -23.94 9.86
N THR A 312 29.41 -24.53 10.93
CA THR A 312 28.87 -25.90 10.90
C THR A 312 27.37 -25.84 10.64
N PHE A 313 26.89 -26.61 9.66
CA PHE A 313 25.46 -26.83 9.40
C PHE A 313 25.07 -28.23 9.82
N CYS A 314 24.03 -28.36 10.64
CA CYS A 314 23.46 -29.64 11.05
C CYS A 314 21.97 -29.73 10.69
N LEU A 315 21.55 -30.89 10.19
CA LEU A 315 20.20 -31.15 9.72
C LEU A 315 19.73 -32.52 10.22
N SER A 316 18.56 -32.57 10.84
CA SER A 316 17.94 -33.81 11.33
C SER A 316 16.87 -34.32 10.38
N GLU A 317 16.03 -33.42 9.87
CA GLU A 317 14.84 -33.78 9.09
C GLU A 317 14.45 -32.71 8.07
N VAL A 318 13.98 -33.14 6.90
CA VAL A 318 13.32 -32.30 5.89
C VAL A 318 12.12 -33.06 5.33
N SER A 319 10.97 -32.41 5.26
CA SER A 319 9.74 -32.98 4.68
C SER A 319 9.08 -31.95 3.76
N LEU A 320 8.51 -32.40 2.65
CA LEU A 320 7.71 -31.59 1.74
C LEU A 320 6.43 -32.36 1.41
N SER A 321 5.32 -31.97 2.02
CA SER A 321 4.03 -32.64 1.81
C SER A 321 3.04 -31.77 1.05
N THR A 322 2.10 -32.38 0.34
CA THR A 322 0.88 -31.70 -0.14
C THR A 322 -0.01 -31.32 1.05
N SER A 323 -0.82 -30.29 0.90
CA SER A 323 -1.83 -29.90 1.89
C SER A 323 -3.17 -29.56 1.23
N ALA A 324 -4.26 -30.01 1.83
CA ALA A 324 -5.61 -29.58 1.43
C ALA A 324 -5.96 -28.17 1.92
N THR A 325 -5.21 -27.62 2.87
CA THR A 325 -5.47 -26.29 3.42
C THR A 325 -4.52 -25.28 2.80
N PRO A 326 -5.01 -24.14 2.25
CA PRO A 326 -4.13 -23.07 1.80
C PRO A 326 -3.33 -22.49 2.97
N PRO A 327 -2.15 -21.88 2.72
CA PRO A 327 -1.41 -21.17 3.74
C PRO A 327 -2.30 -20.09 4.39
N PRO A 328 -2.16 -19.85 5.71
CA PRO A 328 -2.85 -18.71 6.32
C PRO A 328 -2.41 -17.42 5.62
N PRO A 329 -3.30 -16.43 5.47
CA PRO A 329 -2.92 -15.11 4.97
C PRO A 329 -1.77 -14.56 5.80
N TYR A 330 -0.79 -13.93 5.15
CA TYR A 330 0.24 -13.19 5.86
C TYR A 330 -0.41 -12.04 6.63
N GLU A 331 -0.24 -12.05 7.95
CA GLU A 331 -0.60 -10.95 8.83
C GLU A 331 0.69 -10.30 9.35
N PRO A 332 1.00 -9.06 8.97
CA PRO A 332 2.19 -8.38 9.47
C PRO A 332 2.07 -8.14 10.97
N ASP A 333 3.15 -8.39 11.72
CA ASP A 333 3.24 -7.95 13.10
C ASP A 333 3.42 -6.43 13.11
N THR A 334 2.32 -5.75 13.38
CA THR A 334 2.32 -4.29 13.46
C THR A 334 2.63 -3.80 14.87
N GLY A 335 2.71 -4.64 15.90
CA GLY A 335 2.90 -4.18 17.28
C GLY A 335 1.71 -3.36 17.82
N PRO A 336 1.91 -2.37 18.72
CA PRO A 336 0.83 -1.72 19.47
C PRO A 336 -0.13 -0.87 18.62
N ARG A 337 -1.44 -1.02 18.83
CA ARG A 337 -2.50 -0.34 18.04
C ARG A 337 -2.46 1.19 18.04
N VAL A 338 -1.72 1.80 18.97
CA VAL A 338 -1.51 3.25 19.03
C VAL A 338 -0.25 3.60 18.22
N ARG A 339 -0.44 4.03 16.98
CA ARG A 339 0.62 4.37 16.03
C ARG A 339 1.04 5.83 16.17
N VAL A 340 2.32 6.07 16.29
CA VAL A 340 2.93 7.40 16.50
C VAL A 340 4.10 7.58 15.56
N ASN A 341 4.60 8.81 15.44
CA ASN A 341 5.97 9.03 14.98
C ASN A 341 6.89 8.41 16.05
N GLN A 342 7.54 7.30 15.72
CA GLN A 342 8.37 6.54 16.67
C GLN A 342 9.69 7.24 17.01
N VAL A 343 10.08 8.26 16.26
CA VAL A 343 11.19 9.14 16.59
C VAL A 343 10.70 10.19 17.58
N GLY A 344 9.66 10.93 17.21
CA GLY A 344 9.11 11.98 18.05
C GLY A 344 8.50 13.15 17.29
N TYR A 345 8.34 14.25 18.03
CA TYR A 345 7.75 15.49 17.51
C TYR A 345 8.57 16.71 17.96
N LEU A 346 8.55 17.77 17.16
CA LEU A 346 9.03 19.08 17.62
C LEU A 346 8.11 19.64 18.73
N PRO A 347 8.57 20.52 19.64
CA PRO A 347 7.72 21.06 20.70
C PRO A 347 6.54 21.87 20.15
N PHE A 348 6.68 22.42 18.95
CA PHE A 348 5.65 23.13 18.20
C PHE A 348 5.17 22.29 17.01
N GLY A 349 4.11 22.73 16.34
CA GLY A 349 3.56 22.00 15.20
C GLY A 349 2.64 20.84 15.58
N PRO A 350 2.18 20.06 14.58
CA PRO A 350 1.23 18.98 14.79
C PRO A 350 1.87 17.82 15.54
N LYS A 351 1.10 17.20 16.43
CA LYS A 351 1.45 15.95 17.11
C LYS A 351 0.22 15.09 17.13
N ARG A 352 0.24 14.04 16.32
CA ARG A 352 -0.91 13.17 16.14
C ARG A 352 -0.49 11.71 16.15
N ALA A 353 -1.38 10.90 16.70
CA ALA A 353 -1.30 9.45 16.68
C ALA A 353 -2.55 8.89 16.01
N THR A 354 -2.46 7.67 15.52
CA THR A 354 -3.59 6.94 14.94
C THR A 354 -3.82 5.68 15.79
N LEU A 355 -5.03 5.55 16.34
CA LEU A 355 -5.44 4.37 17.10
C LEU A 355 -6.24 3.44 16.20
N VAL A 356 -5.77 2.22 16.00
CA VAL A 356 -6.53 1.15 15.34
C VAL A 356 -7.52 0.55 16.35
N THR A 357 -8.82 0.66 16.07
CA THR A 357 -9.86 0.22 17.01
C THR A 357 -11.21 0.01 16.32
N ASP A 358 -11.97 -0.99 16.78
CA ASP A 358 -13.37 -1.20 16.39
C ASP A 358 -14.36 -0.31 17.16
N ALA A 359 -13.87 0.49 18.11
CA ALA A 359 -14.71 1.46 18.79
C ALA A 359 -15.31 2.45 17.77
N THR A 360 -16.57 2.83 17.97
CA THR A 360 -17.25 3.83 17.13
C THR A 360 -17.49 5.14 17.86
N GLU A 361 -17.22 5.17 19.16
CA GLU A 361 -17.28 6.35 20.03
C GLU A 361 -15.86 6.74 20.46
N ALA A 362 -15.66 8.01 20.81
CA ALA A 362 -14.37 8.52 21.25
C ALA A 362 -13.79 7.68 22.41
N VAL A 363 -12.51 7.33 22.29
CA VAL A 363 -11.74 6.60 23.30
C VAL A 363 -10.84 7.58 24.06
N ALA A 364 -10.83 7.50 25.39
CA ALA A 364 -9.94 8.28 26.24
C ALA A 364 -8.48 7.86 26.06
N TRP A 365 -7.57 8.83 26.06
CA TRP A 365 -6.14 8.60 25.95
C TRP A 365 -5.36 9.36 27.02
N GLN A 366 -4.16 8.87 27.34
CA GLN A 366 -3.20 9.50 28.23
C GLN A 366 -1.83 9.56 27.55
N LEU A 367 -1.14 10.68 27.66
CA LEU A 367 0.28 10.81 27.36
C LEU A 367 1.06 10.69 28.66
N LEU A 368 1.97 9.71 28.73
CA LEU A 368 2.76 9.41 29.91
C LEU A 368 4.24 9.73 29.65
N GLY A 369 4.92 10.27 30.67
CA GLY A 369 6.37 10.37 30.72
C GLY A 369 7.04 9.01 30.93
N ALA A 370 8.36 8.95 30.76
CA ALA A 370 9.13 7.71 30.92
C ALA A 370 8.98 7.04 32.31
N ASP A 371 8.72 7.83 33.36
CA ASP A 371 8.48 7.34 34.74
C ASP A 371 7.02 6.91 34.99
N GLY A 372 6.14 7.04 33.98
CA GLY A 372 4.71 6.73 34.05
C GLY A 372 3.84 7.88 34.58
N ASP A 373 4.41 9.07 34.82
CA ASP A 373 3.65 10.26 35.22
C ASP A 373 2.83 10.80 34.04
N GLU A 374 1.58 11.18 34.28
CA GLU A 374 0.69 11.76 33.27
C GLU A 374 1.16 13.17 32.87
N VAL A 375 1.38 13.37 31.58
CA VAL A 375 1.76 14.64 30.96
C VAL A 375 0.52 15.36 30.40
N ALA A 376 -0.38 14.61 29.77
CA ALA A 376 -1.64 15.10 29.21
C ALA A 376 -2.66 13.97 29.05
N ASP A 377 -3.92 14.32 28.91
CA ASP A 377 -5.02 13.40 28.62
C ASP A 377 -6.04 14.04 27.66
N GLY A 378 -6.90 13.20 27.07
CA GLY A 378 -7.99 13.69 26.23
C GLY A 378 -8.84 12.57 25.63
N GLU A 379 -9.59 12.92 24.59
CA GLU A 379 -10.42 11.97 23.83
C GLU A 379 -9.95 11.90 22.37
N SER A 380 -9.98 10.70 21.80
CA SER A 380 -9.71 10.47 20.38
C SER A 380 -10.89 10.88 19.51
N GLN A 381 -10.63 11.12 18.22
CA GLN A 381 -11.63 11.49 17.23
C GLN A 381 -11.92 10.28 16.33
N PRO A 382 -13.14 9.70 16.37
CA PRO A 382 -13.50 8.60 15.49
C PRO A 382 -13.48 9.03 14.01
N VAL A 383 -12.77 8.27 13.19
CA VAL A 383 -12.76 8.45 11.72
C VAL A 383 -13.58 7.35 11.05
N GLY A 384 -13.34 6.09 11.43
CA GLY A 384 -13.98 4.91 10.87
C GLY A 384 -13.05 4.12 9.97
N ALA A 385 -13.60 3.37 9.02
CA ALA A 385 -12.82 2.54 8.12
C ALA A 385 -11.98 3.37 7.15
N ASP A 386 -10.67 3.13 7.16
CA ASP A 386 -9.72 3.66 6.19
C ASP A 386 -9.56 2.71 5.01
N ALA A 387 -9.69 3.24 3.79
CA ALA A 387 -9.60 2.42 2.59
C ALA A 387 -8.16 1.99 2.26
N SER A 388 -7.15 2.75 2.70
CA SER A 388 -5.75 2.46 2.39
C SER A 388 -5.21 1.30 3.21
N SER A 389 -5.61 1.19 4.49
CA SER A 389 -5.19 0.09 5.38
C SER A 389 -6.24 -1.01 5.53
N GLY A 390 -7.50 -0.74 5.22
CA GLY A 390 -8.61 -1.67 5.51
C GLY A 390 -9.02 -1.70 6.99
N GLU A 391 -8.48 -0.80 7.83
CA GLU A 391 -8.69 -0.79 9.28
C GLU A 391 -9.66 0.30 9.74
N ASN A 392 -10.34 0.07 10.87
CA ASN A 392 -11.06 1.12 11.58
C ASN A 392 -10.10 1.92 12.47
N VAL A 393 -10.14 3.24 12.35
CA VAL A 393 -9.17 4.12 13.03
C VAL A 393 -9.81 5.33 13.70
N HIS A 394 -9.17 5.77 14.77
CA HIS A 394 -9.34 7.08 15.39
C HIS A 394 -8.06 7.90 15.27
N VAL A 395 -8.19 9.22 15.29
CA VAL A 395 -7.04 10.15 15.40
C VAL A 395 -6.97 10.71 16.80
N ILE A 396 -5.79 10.71 17.39
CA ILE A 396 -5.49 11.38 18.67
C ILE A 396 -4.63 12.59 18.36
N ASP A 397 -5.11 13.78 18.72
CA ASP A 397 -4.39 15.04 18.56
C ASP A 397 -3.94 15.55 19.92
N PHE A 398 -2.63 15.66 20.10
CA PHE A 398 -1.98 16.18 21.30
C PHE A 398 -1.02 17.33 20.95
N SER A 399 -1.30 18.05 19.86
CA SER A 399 -0.47 19.15 19.35
C SER A 399 -0.24 20.27 20.38
N ASP A 400 -1.18 20.45 21.31
CA ASP A 400 -1.09 21.45 22.41
C ASP A 400 -0.01 21.11 23.45
N VAL A 401 0.50 19.89 23.47
CA VAL A 401 1.61 19.49 24.34
C VAL A 401 2.91 20.10 23.81
N THR A 402 3.55 20.90 24.66
CA THR A 402 4.84 21.56 24.36
C THR A 402 5.95 21.13 25.33
N ALA A 403 5.63 20.29 26.31
CA ALA A 403 6.60 19.76 27.26
C ALA A 403 7.56 18.82 26.52
N THR A 404 8.86 19.08 26.67
CA THR A 404 9.91 18.26 26.09
C THR A 404 10.20 17.05 26.97
N GLY A 405 10.60 15.94 26.37
CA GLY A 405 10.99 14.73 27.08
C GLY A 405 11.28 13.57 26.14
N GLU A 406 12.00 12.58 26.64
CA GLU A 406 12.28 11.33 25.93
C GLU A 406 11.48 10.18 26.56
N GLY A 407 11.25 9.11 25.81
CA GLY A 407 10.55 7.93 26.31
C GLY A 407 9.08 8.18 26.64
N LEU A 408 8.46 9.16 25.99
CA LEU A 408 7.03 9.44 26.11
C LEU A 408 6.23 8.31 25.45
N THR A 409 5.10 7.94 26.03
CA THR A 409 4.20 6.93 25.46
C THR A 409 2.75 7.41 25.50
N LEU A 410 1.99 7.05 24.46
CA LEU A 410 0.56 7.33 24.39
C LEU A 410 -0.20 6.04 24.71
N VAL A 411 -1.11 6.11 25.69
CA VAL A 411 -1.95 4.99 26.12
C VAL A 411 -3.38 5.26 25.72
N ALA A 412 -3.98 4.35 24.96
CA ALA A 412 -5.40 4.41 24.60
C ALA A 412 -5.94 2.99 24.44
N ASP A 413 -7.18 2.75 24.88
CA ASP A 413 -7.83 1.43 24.78
C ASP A 413 -7.02 0.26 25.39
N GLY A 414 -6.26 0.52 26.46
CA GLY A 414 -5.40 -0.46 27.11
C GLY A 414 -4.09 -0.77 26.36
N GLU A 415 -3.88 -0.18 25.19
CA GLU A 415 -2.65 -0.29 24.39
C GLU A 415 -1.71 0.87 24.65
N THR A 416 -0.41 0.63 24.54
CA THR A 416 0.64 1.64 24.73
C THR A 416 1.47 1.74 23.46
N SER A 417 1.61 2.96 22.91
CA SER A 417 2.43 3.21 21.73
C SER A 417 3.89 2.80 21.94
N HIS A 418 4.66 2.72 20.85
CA HIS A 418 6.12 2.82 20.95
C HIS A 418 6.54 4.12 21.66
N PRO A 419 7.67 4.12 22.37
CA PRO A 419 8.20 5.33 22.99
C PRO A 419 8.67 6.32 21.92
N PHE A 420 8.54 7.61 22.20
CA PHE A 420 9.00 8.69 21.32
C PHE A 420 9.51 9.89 22.13
N ALA A 421 10.11 10.87 21.45
CA ALA A 421 10.57 12.11 22.06
C ALA A 421 9.70 13.32 21.69
N ILE A 422 9.70 14.35 22.55
CA ILE A 422 9.36 15.72 22.15
C ILE A 422 10.62 16.56 22.38
N ASP A 423 11.28 16.96 21.29
CA ASP A 423 12.58 17.62 21.34
C ASP A 423 12.74 18.66 20.22
N ALA A 424 13.42 19.77 20.51
CA ALA A 424 13.56 20.89 19.57
C ALA A 424 14.57 20.63 18.44
N ASP A 425 15.52 19.73 18.67
CA ASP A 425 16.60 19.37 17.74
C ASP A 425 16.38 17.97 17.13
N LEU A 426 15.16 17.45 17.22
CA LEU A 426 14.79 16.06 16.89
C LEU A 426 15.35 15.56 15.54
N TYR A 427 15.24 16.39 14.49
CA TYR A 427 15.62 16.01 13.13
C TYR A 427 17.03 16.48 12.74
N ALA A 428 17.78 17.14 13.65
CA ALA A 428 19.10 17.69 13.32
C ALA A 428 20.07 16.61 12.84
N GLN A 429 20.04 15.43 13.45
CA GLN A 429 20.91 14.31 13.05
C GLN A 429 20.45 13.63 11.75
N LEU A 430 19.14 13.60 11.46
CA LEU A 430 18.58 12.93 10.30
C LEU A 430 19.13 13.49 8.99
N ARG A 431 19.36 14.81 8.94
CA ARG A 431 19.99 15.48 7.81
C ARG A 431 21.32 14.84 7.44
N TYR A 432 22.18 14.63 8.42
CA TYR A 432 23.52 14.09 8.19
C TYR A 432 23.47 12.60 7.88
N ASP A 433 22.62 11.84 8.57
CA ASP A 433 22.46 10.41 8.31
C ASP A 433 21.96 10.17 6.88
N ALA A 434 20.94 10.90 6.43
CA ALA A 434 20.41 10.80 5.07
C ALA A 434 21.42 11.23 3.98
N LEU A 435 22.24 12.25 4.25
CA LEU A 435 23.29 12.73 3.32
C LEU A 435 24.54 11.82 3.30
N ASN A 436 24.92 11.22 4.44
CA ASN A 436 26.09 10.34 4.51
C ASN A 436 25.88 9.01 3.76
N TYR A 437 24.64 8.64 3.45
CA TYR A 437 24.32 7.50 2.58
C TYR A 437 25.07 7.54 1.25
N PHE A 438 25.18 8.71 0.62
CA PHE A 438 25.73 8.84 -0.73
C PHE A 438 27.21 8.48 -0.82
N TYR A 439 27.99 8.72 0.25
CA TYR A 439 29.38 8.27 0.32
C TYR A 439 29.48 6.75 0.18
N LEU A 440 28.59 6.01 0.84
CA LEU A 440 28.53 4.55 0.77
C LEU A 440 28.09 4.09 -0.63
N ALA A 441 27.23 4.85 -1.29
CA ALA A 441 26.82 4.58 -2.67
C ALA A 441 27.95 4.82 -3.70
N ARG A 442 29.05 5.50 -3.37
CA ARG A 442 30.11 5.82 -4.36
C ARG A 442 30.75 4.58 -4.99
N SER A 443 30.72 4.50 -6.32
CA SER A 443 31.50 3.58 -7.14
C SER A 443 32.92 4.11 -7.39
N GLY A 444 33.88 3.25 -7.70
CA GLY A 444 35.21 3.67 -8.14
C GLY A 444 36.16 4.16 -7.04
N ILE A 445 35.79 4.05 -5.76
CA ILE A 445 36.59 4.47 -4.60
C ILE A 445 36.46 3.49 -3.44
N ASP A 446 37.54 3.36 -2.65
CA ASP A 446 37.50 2.67 -1.37
C ASP A 446 36.56 3.42 -0.42
N ILE A 447 35.71 2.68 0.29
CA ILE A 447 34.96 3.23 1.40
C ILE A 447 35.81 3.04 2.66
N GLU A 448 36.32 4.14 3.19
CA GLU A 448 37.35 4.10 4.20
C GLU A 448 36.80 3.83 5.61
N ALA A 449 37.34 2.81 6.28
CA ALA A 449 37.07 2.54 7.69
C ALA A 449 37.35 3.74 8.61
N SER A 450 38.26 4.63 8.19
CA SER A 450 38.62 5.85 8.92
C SER A 450 37.48 6.88 8.97
N ILE A 451 36.54 6.80 8.03
CA ILE A 451 35.43 7.74 7.84
C ILE A 451 34.11 7.13 8.35
N VAL A 452 33.81 5.89 7.97
CA VAL A 452 32.50 5.25 8.26
C VAL A 452 32.57 4.08 9.24
N GLY A 453 33.77 3.74 9.73
CA GLY A 453 34.01 2.57 10.58
C GLY A 453 34.23 1.27 9.79
N GLU A 454 34.83 0.27 10.46
CA GLU A 454 35.18 -1.03 9.85
C GLU A 454 33.96 -1.80 9.31
N GLU A 455 32.79 -1.60 9.92
CA GLU A 455 31.53 -2.24 9.54
C GLU A 455 31.09 -1.88 8.11
N TYR A 456 31.27 -0.61 7.73
CA TYR A 456 30.88 -0.08 6.42
C TYR A 456 32.07 0.14 5.49
N ALA A 457 33.26 -0.35 5.85
CA ALA A 457 34.43 -0.25 4.99
C ALA A 457 34.35 -1.28 3.86
N ARG A 458 34.76 -0.89 2.65
CA ARG A 458 34.90 -1.82 1.52
C ARG A 458 35.94 -1.34 0.53
N GLU A 459 36.51 -2.29 -0.21
CA GLU A 459 37.37 -1.99 -1.36
C GLU A 459 36.59 -1.28 -2.48
N ALA A 460 37.33 -0.56 -3.32
CA ALA A 460 36.81 0.10 -4.50
C ALA A 460 36.21 -0.92 -5.47
N GLY A 461 34.91 -0.82 -5.71
CA GLY A 461 34.26 -1.56 -6.80
C GLY A 461 34.41 -0.87 -8.14
N HIS A 462 34.44 -1.67 -9.20
CA HIS A 462 34.42 -1.24 -10.59
C HIS A 462 35.59 -0.31 -10.96
N VAL A 463 36.80 -0.68 -10.55
CA VAL A 463 38.06 0.02 -10.86
C VAL A 463 38.98 -0.76 -11.82
N GLY A 464 38.44 -1.73 -12.56
CA GLY A 464 39.20 -2.55 -13.52
C GLY A 464 40.17 -3.54 -12.88
N VAL A 465 40.00 -3.84 -11.59
CA VAL A 465 40.74 -4.89 -10.87
C VAL A 465 39.90 -6.16 -10.87
N ALA A 466 40.47 -7.27 -11.32
CA ALA A 466 39.76 -8.55 -11.38
C ALA A 466 39.22 -8.95 -9.99
N PRO A 467 37.96 -9.43 -9.90
CA PRO A 467 37.12 -9.93 -10.99
C PRO A 467 36.36 -8.87 -11.81
N ASN A 468 36.33 -7.60 -11.39
CA ASN A 468 35.61 -6.56 -12.14
C ASN A 468 36.10 -6.43 -13.59
N GLN A 469 35.15 -6.27 -14.50
CA GLN A 469 35.40 -6.03 -15.93
C GLN A 469 35.07 -4.59 -16.36
N GLY A 470 34.91 -3.68 -15.39
CA GLY A 470 34.67 -2.25 -15.57
C GLY A 470 35.17 -1.47 -14.34
N ASP A 471 35.12 -0.15 -14.30
CA ASP A 471 34.51 0.76 -15.27
C ASP A 471 35.56 1.64 -15.99
N THR A 472 36.83 1.22 -16.04
CA THR A 472 37.94 2.01 -16.61
C THR A 472 38.03 1.99 -18.14
N GLU A 473 37.52 0.93 -18.79
CA GLU A 473 37.52 0.77 -20.26
C GLU A 473 36.24 0.05 -20.73
N VAL A 474 35.07 0.63 -20.44
CA VAL A 474 33.76 0.01 -20.68
C VAL A 474 33.34 0.11 -22.16
N PRO A 475 33.04 -1.00 -22.86
CA PRO A 475 32.51 -0.97 -24.22
C PRO A 475 31.03 -0.58 -24.27
N CYS A 476 30.54 -0.18 -25.44
CA CYS A 476 29.09 -0.17 -25.65
C CYS A 476 28.52 -1.58 -25.69
N ILE A 477 27.29 -1.72 -25.20
CA ILE A 477 26.55 -2.99 -25.26
C ILE A 477 26.55 -3.55 -26.69
N GLY A 478 26.66 -4.87 -26.79
CA GLY A 478 26.52 -5.58 -28.05
C GLY A 478 25.16 -5.35 -28.72
N PRO A 479 24.99 -5.78 -29.98
CA PRO A 479 23.73 -5.59 -30.69
C PRO A 479 22.57 -6.29 -29.95
N ARG A 480 21.51 -5.55 -29.72
CA ARG A 480 20.25 -6.00 -29.08
C ARG A 480 19.06 -5.59 -29.93
N ASP A 481 18.03 -6.42 -29.98
CA ASP A 481 16.82 -6.17 -30.78
C ASP A 481 16.07 -4.92 -30.31
N TYR A 482 16.01 -4.67 -28.99
CA TYR A 482 15.36 -3.48 -28.42
C TYR A 482 16.11 -2.17 -28.69
N TYR A 483 17.35 -2.23 -29.20
CA TYR A 483 18.11 -1.08 -29.68
C TYR A 483 18.30 -1.06 -31.20
N ASP A 484 17.52 -1.84 -31.95
CA ASP A 484 17.62 -1.98 -33.41
C ASP A 484 19.05 -2.37 -33.87
N GLY A 485 19.76 -3.15 -33.06
CA GLY A 485 21.13 -3.58 -33.34
C GLY A 485 22.20 -2.50 -33.20
N TRP A 486 21.89 -1.38 -32.53
CA TRP A 486 22.86 -0.32 -32.24
C TRP A 486 24.09 -0.85 -31.49
N THR A 487 25.25 -0.27 -31.79
CA THR A 487 26.52 -0.47 -31.09
C THR A 487 27.45 0.73 -31.37
N CYS A 488 28.59 0.79 -30.71
CA CYS A 488 29.63 1.80 -30.93
C CYS A 488 31.03 1.17 -31.00
N ASP A 489 32.03 1.93 -31.48
CA ASP A 489 33.41 1.48 -31.67
C ASP A 489 34.42 2.09 -30.66
N TYR A 490 33.92 2.65 -29.55
CA TYR A 490 34.72 3.20 -28.47
C TYR A 490 34.48 2.48 -27.14
N THR A 491 35.41 2.70 -26.21
CA THR A 491 35.26 2.40 -24.79
C THR A 491 35.40 3.70 -24.00
N LEU A 492 34.83 3.76 -22.80
CA LEU A 492 34.94 4.92 -21.91
C LEU A 492 35.46 4.49 -20.53
N ASP A 493 36.27 5.36 -19.91
CA ASP A 493 36.44 5.36 -18.46
C ASP A 493 35.25 6.09 -17.85
N VAL A 494 34.38 5.33 -17.18
CA VAL A 494 33.19 5.83 -16.49
C VAL A 494 33.23 5.42 -15.02
N THR A 495 34.42 5.36 -14.43
CA THR A 495 34.62 5.22 -12.97
C THR A 495 34.03 6.40 -12.20
N GLY A 496 33.71 6.20 -10.92
CA GLY A 496 33.03 7.19 -10.08
C GLY A 496 31.50 7.10 -10.18
N GLY A 497 30.82 8.12 -9.66
CA GLY A 497 29.36 8.19 -9.55
C GLY A 497 28.83 7.30 -8.44
N TRP A 498 27.52 7.24 -8.29
CA TRP A 498 26.86 6.39 -7.32
C TRP A 498 26.34 5.10 -7.95
N TYR A 499 26.46 3.99 -7.22
CA TYR A 499 25.57 2.86 -7.39
C TYR A 499 24.15 3.31 -7.06
N ASP A 500 23.23 2.98 -7.95
CA ASP A 500 21.91 3.61 -7.96
C ASP A 500 20.96 3.05 -6.92
N ALA A 501 21.00 1.74 -6.72
CA ALA A 501 20.08 1.07 -5.84
C ALA A 501 20.77 -0.05 -5.04
N GLY A 502 20.04 -1.14 -4.82
CA GLY A 502 20.61 -2.37 -4.28
C GLY A 502 21.55 -3.09 -5.27
N ASP A 503 21.64 -2.63 -6.51
CA ASP A 503 22.53 -3.12 -7.56
C ASP A 503 23.78 -2.26 -7.77
N HIS A 504 24.66 -2.67 -8.68
CA HIS A 504 25.90 -1.96 -9.00
C HIS A 504 25.82 -1.14 -10.30
N GLY A 505 24.64 -1.00 -10.88
CA GLY A 505 24.39 -0.13 -12.03
C GLY A 505 24.43 1.35 -11.66
N LYS A 506 24.67 2.18 -12.67
CA LYS A 506 24.73 3.64 -12.57
C LYS A 506 23.93 4.26 -13.71
N TYR A 507 22.96 5.11 -13.40
CA TYR A 507 21.92 5.53 -14.35
C TYR A 507 21.78 7.04 -14.38
N VAL A 508 21.94 7.63 -15.57
CA VAL A 508 21.97 9.09 -15.71
C VAL A 508 20.61 9.73 -15.43
N VAL A 509 19.52 9.04 -15.75
CA VAL A 509 18.16 9.54 -15.51
C VAL A 509 17.83 9.59 -14.01
N ASN A 510 18.03 8.49 -13.29
CA ASN A 510 17.76 8.47 -11.85
C ASN A 510 18.81 9.25 -11.03
N GLY A 511 20.08 9.20 -11.44
CA GLY A 511 21.14 10.06 -10.91
C GLY A 511 20.85 11.55 -11.12
N GLY A 512 20.20 11.91 -12.24
CA GLY A 512 19.80 13.28 -12.57
C GLY A 512 18.88 13.91 -11.53
N ILE A 513 17.72 13.31 -11.23
CA ILE A 513 16.85 13.80 -10.14
C ILE A 513 17.58 13.82 -8.79
N SER A 514 18.40 12.81 -8.52
CA SER A 514 19.09 12.65 -7.24
C SER A 514 20.08 13.78 -6.97
N VAL A 515 20.97 14.06 -7.93
CA VAL A 515 21.96 15.13 -7.80
C VAL A 515 21.29 16.50 -7.84
N ALA A 516 20.20 16.67 -8.62
CA ALA A 516 19.42 17.91 -8.61
C ALA A 516 18.88 18.24 -7.22
N GLN A 517 18.42 17.23 -6.48
CA GLN A 517 17.88 17.40 -5.13
C GLN A 517 18.97 17.66 -4.08
N LEU A 518 20.16 17.06 -4.21
CA LEU A 518 21.31 17.42 -3.36
C LEU A 518 21.75 18.87 -3.60
N LEU A 519 21.88 19.27 -4.87
CA LEU A 519 22.18 20.65 -5.25
C LEU A 519 21.08 21.61 -4.74
N ALA A 520 19.81 21.25 -4.87
CA ALA A 520 18.69 22.04 -4.36
C ALA A 520 18.66 22.15 -2.83
N THR A 521 19.14 21.12 -2.12
CA THR A 521 19.26 21.13 -0.65
C THR A 521 20.21 22.23 -0.20
N TYR A 522 21.36 22.35 -0.87
CA TYR A 522 22.30 23.45 -0.63
C TYR A 522 21.76 24.80 -1.14
N GLU A 523 21.26 24.85 -2.38
CA GLU A 523 20.78 26.07 -3.04
C GLU A 523 19.65 26.75 -2.27
N ARG A 524 18.79 25.97 -1.59
CA ARG A 524 17.76 26.49 -0.68
C ARG A 524 18.34 27.43 0.37
N THR A 525 19.52 27.13 0.93
CA THR A 525 20.19 27.96 1.95
C THR A 525 20.61 29.34 1.43
N LEU A 526 20.76 29.49 0.11
CA LEU A 526 21.14 30.75 -0.53
C LEU A 526 19.95 31.69 -0.74
N HIS A 527 18.72 31.16 -0.71
CA HIS A 527 17.54 31.88 -1.18
C HIS A 527 16.39 31.93 -0.17
N VAL A 528 16.41 31.10 0.88
CA VAL A 528 15.34 31.02 1.88
C VAL A 528 15.82 31.54 3.23
N GLU A 529 15.07 32.49 3.81
CA GLU A 529 15.33 32.99 5.16
C GLU A 529 15.01 31.90 6.21
N GLY A 530 16.00 31.57 7.04
CA GLY A 530 15.87 30.52 8.08
C GLY A 530 16.46 29.17 7.70
N ALA A 531 16.83 28.96 6.42
CA ALA A 531 17.59 27.79 6.00
C ALA A 531 19.08 27.93 6.42
N SER A 532 19.63 26.93 7.10
CA SER A 532 20.97 27.05 7.71
C SER A 532 22.11 26.75 6.72
N THR A 533 22.87 27.78 6.35
CA THR A 533 24.13 27.60 5.58
C THR A 533 25.23 26.93 6.40
N GLU A 534 25.26 27.14 7.72
CA GLU A 534 26.30 26.58 8.61
C GLU A 534 26.18 25.05 8.73
N ALA A 535 24.94 24.54 8.78
CA ALA A 535 24.67 23.12 8.92
C ALA A 535 24.77 22.32 7.61
N LEU A 536 25.15 22.98 6.50
CA LEU A 536 25.53 22.36 5.23
C LEU A 536 26.88 22.90 4.73
N ALA A 537 27.69 23.49 5.62
CA ALA A 537 28.99 24.03 5.27
C ALA A 537 30.03 22.91 5.03
N ASP A 538 31.21 23.32 4.59
CA ASP A 538 32.41 22.47 4.58
C ASP A 538 32.64 21.84 5.96
N GLY A 539 32.93 20.56 5.98
CA GLY A 539 33.23 19.78 7.18
C GLY A 539 32.02 19.33 8.01
N THR A 540 30.86 19.15 7.39
CA THR A 540 29.62 18.71 8.05
C THR A 540 29.25 17.25 7.80
N LEU A 541 29.76 16.64 6.73
CA LEU A 541 29.52 15.24 6.35
C LEU A 541 30.78 14.40 6.55
N ASN A 542 30.58 13.08 6.57
CA ASN A 542 31.67 12.11 6.71
C ASN A 542 32.17 11.74 5.31
N LEU A 543 32.94 12.64 4.69
CA LEU A 543 33.47 12.48 3.33
C LEU A 543 35.01 12.59 3.29
N PRO A 544 35.67 12.00 2.29
CA PRO A 544 37.10 12.23 2.03
C PRO A 544 37.43 13.70 1.74
N GLU A 545 36.49 14.43 1.13
CA GLU A 545 36.65 15.82 0.74
C GLU A 545 36.50 16.81 1.90
N HIS A 546 36.05 16.34 3.08
CA HIS A 546 35.82 17.15 4.27
C HIS A 546 37.01 18.07 4.58
N GLY A 547 36.75 19.38 4.66
CA GLY A 547 37.74 20.41 4.97
C GLY A 547 38.47 20.99 3.76
N ASN A 548 37.95 20.80 2.54
CA ASN A 548 38.55 21.31 1.30
C ASN A 548 38.14 22.76 0.95
N GLY A 549 37.24 23.38 1.72
CA GLY A 549 36.68 24.71 1.49
C GLY A 549 35.41 24.75 0.62
N VAL A 550 34.83 23.60 0.27
CA VAL A 550 33.59 23.42 -0.48
C VAL A 550 32.54 22.83 0.47
N PRO A 551 31.28 23.28 0.42
CA PRO A 551 30.19 22.62 1.14
C PRO A 551 30.15 21.11 0.85
N ASP A 552 30.22 20.26 1.87
CA ASP A 552 30.36 18.82 1.69
C ASP A 552 29.23 18.19 0.85
N VAL A 553 28.00 18.72 0.94
CA VAL A 553 26.87 18.29 0.09
C VAL A 553 27.12 18.59 -1.40
N LEU A 554 27.87 19.65 -1.71
CA LEU A 554 28.32 19.94 -3.07
C LEU A 554 29.47 19.01 -3.47
N ASP A 555 30.39 18.64 -2.58
CA ASP A 555 31.40 17.63 -2.90
C ASP A 555 30.77 16.28 -3.25
N GLU A 556 29.75 15.88 -2.51
CA GLU A 556 28.99 14.67 -2.82
C GLU A 556 28.28 14.78 -4.17
N ALA A 557 27.58 15.90 -4.43
CA ALA A 557 26.95 16.15 -5.73
C ALA A 557 27.97 16.21 -6.89
N ARG A 558 29.19 16.73 -6.63
CA ARG A 558 30.28 16.76 -7.60
C ARG A 558 30.71 15.36 -8.02
N TRP A 559 30.70 14.39 -7.10
CA TRP A 559 31.05 13.00 -7.38
C TRP A 559 30.19 12.41 -8.51
N GLU A 560 28.88 12.63 -8.46
CA GLU A 560 27.94 12.19 -9.49
C GLU A 560 28.06 13.02 -10.77
N LEU A 561 28.18 14.35 -10.65
CA LEU A 561 28.35 15.23 -11.82
C LEU A 561 29.59 14.85 -12.64
N GLU A 562 30.73 14.60 -11.99
CA GLU A 562 31.96 14.17 -12.67
C GLU A 562 31.79 12.84 -13.39
N TRP A 563 31.00 11.90 -12.84
CA TRP A 563 30.66 10.67 -13.53
C TRP A 563 29.72 10.91 -14.72
N MET A 564 28.65 11.70 -14.56
CA MET A 564 27.73 11.99 -15.67
C MET A 564 28.45 12.70 -16.83
N LEU A 565 29.45 13.54 -16.55
CA LEU A 565 30.31 14.15 -17.59
C LEU A 565 31.07 13.10 -18.42
N LYS A 566 31.50 11.99 -17.82
CA LYS A 566 32.16 10.87 -18.51
C LYS A 566 31.20 10.07 -19.40
N MET A 567 29.89 10.20 -19.20
CA MET A 567 28.85 9.48 -19.95
C MET A 567 28.49 10.12 -21.29
N VAL A 568 29.12 11.25 -21.67
CA VAL A 568 28.90 11.89 -22.98
C VAL A 568 29.53 11.07 -24.10
N ALA A 569 28.74 10.64 -25.08
CA ALA A 569 29.19 9.88 -26.22
C ALA A 569 30.18 10.70 -27.08
N PRO A 570 31.43 10.24 -27.28
CA PRO A 570 32.47 11.04 -27.94
C PRO A 570 32.36 11.03 -29.47
N SER A 571 31.74 10.00 -30.05
CA SER A 571 31.64 9.79 -31.49
C SER A 571 30.46 8.88 -31.86
N GLY A 572 30.28 8.63 -33.15
CA GLY A 572 29.21 7.77 -33.66
C GLY A 572 27.92 8.54 -33.96
N GLU A 573 26.82 7.81 -34.12
CA GLU A 573 25.50 8.35 -34.48
C GLU A 573 24.98 9.38 -33.48
N TYR A 574 25.22 9.15 -32.19
CA TYR A 574 24.72 9.96 -31.07
C TYR A 574 25.83 10.78 -30.40
N ALA A 575 26.86 11.20 -31.14
CA ALA A 575 27.95 12.00 -30.59
C ALA A 575 27.43 13.28 -29.91
N GLY A 576 27.84 13.53 -28.66
CA GLY A 576 27.35 14.65 -27.84
C GLY A 576 26.07 14.37 -27.03
N MET A 577 25.38 13.26 -27.30
CA MET A 577 24.33 12.75 -26.40
C MET A 577 24.95 11.98 -25.23
N VAL A 578 24.16 11.68 -24.21
CA VAL A 578 24.62 11.01 -22.99
C VAL A 578 24.11 9.59 -22.94
N HIS A 579 25.01 8.64 -22.69
CA HIS A 579 24.68 7.24 -22.44
C HIS A 579 23.65 7.14 -21.32
N HIS A 580 22.59 6.36 -21.54
CA HIS A 580 21.47 6.32 -20.60
C HIS A 580 21.89 5.76 -19.23
N LYS A 581 22.76 4.73 -19.25
CA LYS A 581 23.21 3.98 -18.07
C LYS A 581 24.44 3.14 -18.39
N ILE A 582 25.08 2.64 -17.34
CA ILE A 582 26.15 1.63 -17.38
C ILE A 582 25.91 0.61 -16.28
N HIS A 583 25.82 -0.66 -16.65
CA HIS A 583 25.63 -1.76 -15.71
C HIS A 583 26.14 -3.09 -16.27
N ASP A 584 25.94 -4.15 -15.50
CA ASP A 584 26.29 -5.53 -15.82
C ASP A 584 25.48 -6.04 -17.02
N GLU A 585 26.04 -6.92 -17.86
CA GLU A 585 25.28 -7.64 -18.90
C GLU A 585 24.52 -8.88 -18.35
N GLY A 586 23.96 -8.76 -17.15
CA GLY A 586 23.18 -9.79 -16.48
C GLY A 586 23.03 -9.51 -14.98
N TRP A 587 21.85 -9.80 -14.42
CA TRP A 587 21.59 -9.55 -13.01
C TRP A 587 22.46 -10.46 -12.12
N THR A 588 23.16 -9.86 -11.17
CA THR A 588 23.89 -10.55 -10.11
C THR A 588 23.00 -10.85 -8.91
N GLY A 589 23.32 -11.88 -8.13
CA GLY A 589 22.55 -12.25 -6.93
C GLY A 589 23.06 -11.58 -5.64
N LEU A 590 22.37 -11.89 -4.54
CA LEU A 590 22.70 -11.42 -3.19
C LEU A 590 23.38 -12.52 -2.35
N PRO A 591 24.27 -12.16 -1.40
CA PRO A 591 24.98 -10.88 -1.32
C PRO A 591 26.09 -10.79 -2.37
N LEU A 592 26.54 -9.58 -2.71
CA LEU A 592 27.70 -9.39 -3.58
C LEU A 592 28.39 -8.05 -3.29
N MET A 593 29.69 -8.08 -2.98
CA MET A 593 30.45 -6.84 -2.82
C MET A 593 30.78 -6.23 -4.19
N PRO A 594 30.80 -4.90 -4.33
CA PRO A 594 31.12 -4.26 -5.61
C PRO A 594 32.48 -4.65 -6.22
N ALA A 595 33.51 -4.88 -5.38
CA ALA A 595 34.83 -5.32 -5.82
C ALA A 595 34.86 -6.78 -6.33
N ASP A 596 33.89 -7.58 -5.92
CA ASP A 596 33.80 -9.01 -6.26
C ASP A 596 32.90 -9.27 -7.48
N ASP A 597 32.30 -8.24 -8.05
CA ASP A 597 31.42 -8.35 -9.22
C ASP A 597 32.17 -8.87 -10.46
N PRO A 598 31.84 -10.06 -10.99
CA PRO A 598 32.54 -10.64 -12.12
C PRO A 598 31.93 -10.28 -13.49
N GLN A 599 30.79 -9.57 -13.52
CA GLN A 599 30.06 -9.37 -14.77
C GLN A 599 30.81 -8.46 -15.75
N ALA A 600 30.57 -8.71 -17.03
CA ALA A 600 30.92 -7.73 -18.06
C ALA A 600 30.03 -6.50 -17.89
N ARG A 601 30.63 -5.32 -17.96
CA ARG A 601 29.94 -4.03 -17.84
C ARG A 601 29.82 -3.39 -19.22
N SER A 602 28.70 -2.75 -19.51
CA SER A 602 28.45 -2.16 -20.83
C SER A 602 27.74 -0.80 -20.76
N LEU A 603 28.15 0.11 -21.63
CA LEU A 603 27.46 1.38 -21.87
C LEU A 603 26.20 1.13 -22.69
N HIS A 604 25.05 1.55 -22.17
CA HIS A 604 23.79 1.47 -22.90
C HIS A 604 23.65 2.64 -23.88
N ARG A 605 22.81 2.46 -24.91
CA ARG A 605 22.57 3.48 -25.93
C ARG A 605 22.24 4.84 -25.29
N PRO A 606 22.76 5.96 -25.82
CA PRO A 606 22.30 7.27 -25.40
C PRO A 606 20.79 7.43 -25.49
N SER A 607 20.25 8.28 -24.62
CA SER A 607 18.82 8.65 -24.64
C SER A 607 18.67 10.16 -24.52
N THR A 608 17.57 10.69 -25.05
CA THR A 608 17.23 12.11 -24.96
C THR A 608 17.00 12.52 -23.50
N ALA A 609 16.32 11.68 -22.71
CA ALA A 609 16.10 11.89 -21.27
C ALA A 609 17.42 12.07 -20.52
N ALA A 610 18.35 11.11 -20.63
CA ALA A 610 19.67 11.18 -19.99
C ALA A 610 20.48 12.41 -20.43
N THR A 611 20.38 12.78 -21.71
CA THR A 611 21.07 13.95 -22.26
C THR A 611 20.55 15.25 -21.65
N LEU A 612 19.24 15.37 -21.46
CA LEU A 612 18.60 16.53 -20.85
C LEU A 612 18.76 16.55 -19.32
N ASN A 613 18.77 15.39 -18.67
CA ASN A 613 19.12 15.28 -17.25
C ASN A 613 20.51 15.88 -16.99
N LEU A 614 21.54 15.47 -17.75
CA LEU A 614 22.87 16.08 -17.64
C LEU A 614 22.84 17.58 -17.98
N ALA A 615 22.08 17.99 -19.00
CA ALA A 615 21.96 19.41 -19.33
C ALA A 615 21.44 20.25 -18.15
N ALA A 616 20.41 19.76 -17.47
CA ALA A 616 19.77 20.42 -16.34
C ALA A 616 20.72 20.48 -15.13
N VAL A 617 21.25 19.34 -14.69
CA VAL A 617 22.08 19.30 -13.47
C VAL A 617 23.44 19.94 -13.65
N ALA A 618 24.02 19.91 -14.86
CA ALA A 618 25.25 20.65 -15.14
C ALA A 618 24.98 22.17 -15.18
N ALA A 619 23.82 22.62 -15.65
CA ALA A 619 23.45 24.04 -15.55
C ALA A 619 23.27 24.47 -14.08
N GLN A 620 22.65 23.64 -13.24
CA GLN A 620 22.53 23.88 -11.80
C GLN A 620 23.88 23.88 -11.09
N GLY A 621 24.69 22.84 -11.31
CA GLY A 621 26.04 22.76 -10.75
C GLY A 621 26.89 23.97 -11.18
N ALA A 622 26.83 24.40 -12.44
CA ALA A 622 27.62 25.52 -12.92
C ALA A 622 27.42 26.81 -12.12
N ARG A 623 26.18 27.14 -11.71
CA ARG A 623 25.95 28.33 -10.89
C ARG A 623 26.41 28.13 -9.44
N LEU A 624 26.21 26.94 -8.87
CA LEU A 624 26.54 26.65 -7.48
C LEU A 624 28.04 26.47 -7.23
N PHE A 625 28.79 25.91 -8.17
CA PHE A 625 30.25 25.76 -8.06
C PHE A 625 31.02 27.02 -8.44
N SER A 626 30.39 28.04 -9.03
CA SER A 626 31.11 29.23 -9.54
C SER A 626 31.92 29.97 -8.47
N GLU A 627 31.48 29.96 -7.21
CA GLU A 627 32.20 30.58 -6.08
C GLU A 627 33.34 29.71 -5.52
N TYR A 628 33.33 28.40 -5.80
CA TYR A 628 34.22 27.41 -5.20
C TYR A 628 35.27 26.88 -6.19
N ASP A 629 34.85 26.58 -7.41
CA ASP A 629 35.67 26.05 -8.51
C ASP A 629 35.13 26.56 -9.86
N GLN A 630 35.62 27.74 -10.25
CA GLN A 630 35.19 28.40 -11.50
C GLN A 630 35.51 27.57 -12.75
N GLU A 631 36.59 26.79 -12.76
CA GLU A 631 36.98 25.97 -13.93
C GLU A 631 36.01 24.79 -14.10
N PHE A 632 35.64 24.14 -13.01
CA PHE A 632 34.61 23.11 -13.02
C PHE A 632 33.25 23.70 -13.41
N ALA A 633 32.87 24.84 -12.86
CA ALA A 633 31.64 25.55 -13.22
C ALA A 633 31.56 25.90 -14.72
N ASP A 634 32.65 26.40 -15.31
CA ASP A 634 32.72 26.71 -16.74
C ASP A 634 32.58 25.44 -17.60
N THR A 635 33.18 24.32 -17.15
CA THR A 635 33.05 23.00 -17.79
C THR A 635 31.62 22.51 -17.78
N LEU A 636 30.96 22.56 -16.62
CA LEU A 636 29.56 22.19 -16.46
C LEU A 636 28.66 23.02 -17.36
N LEU A 637 28.84 24.35 -17.41
CA LEU A 637 28.01 25.21 -18.25
C LEU A 637 28.21 24.93 -19.75
N ALA A 638 29.46 24.68 -20.17
CA ALA A 638 29.76 24.33 -21.56
C ALA A 638 29.08 23.02 -21.95
N VAL A 639 29.16 22.01 -21.09
CA VAL A 639 28.52 20.70 -21.29
C VAL A 639 27.00 20.85 -21.32
N ALA A 640 26.42 21.56 -20.35
CA ALA A 640 24.98 21.81 -20.26
C ALA A 640 24.40 22.39 -21.56
N ARG A 641 25.09 23.39 -22.12
CA ARG A 641 24.72 23.98 -23.42
C ARG A 641 24.83 22.94 -24.54
N SER A 642 25.93 22.21 -24.60
CA SER A 642 26.19 21.27 -25.70
C SER A 642 25.24 20.07 -25.72
N THR A 643 24.90 19.51 -24.55
CA THR A 643 23.99 18.38 -24.43
C THR A 643 22.55 18.81 -24.70
N TYR A 644 22.14 20.02 -24.30
CA TYR A 644 20.84 20.58 -24.69
C TYR A 644 20.70 20.68 -26.23
N GLU A 645 21.72 21.17 -26.92
CA GLU A 645 21.71 21.20 -28.40
C GLU A 645 21.71 19.79 -29.02
N ALA A 646 22.41 18.83 -28.42
CA ALA A 646 22.40 17.44 -28.87
C ALA A 646 21.01 16.81 -28.70
N ALA A 647 20.32 17.07 -27.59
CA ALA A 647 18.94 16.63 -27.36
C ALA A 647 17.96 17.24 -28.36
N LEU A 648 18.10 18.53 -28.70
CA LEU A 648 17.29 19.17 -29.76
C LEU A 648 17.51 18.54 -31.15
N ALA A 649 18.72 18.05 -31.42
CA ALA A 649 19.03 17.34 -32.66
C ALA A 649 18.50 15.90 -32.68
N HIS A 650 18.29 15.30 -31.51
CA HIS A 650 17.83 13.93 -31.31
C HIS A 650 16.71 13.88 -30.25
N PRO A 651 15.51 14.43 -30.53
CA PRO A 651 14.48 14.62 -29.52
C PRO A 651 13.68 13.35 -29.18
N ASP A 652 13.83 12.27 -29.95
CA ASP A 652 12.99 11.07 -29.91
C ASP A 652 13.79 9.77 -29.73
N VAL A 653 14.93 9.84 -29.01
CA VAL A 653 15.77 8.68 -28.69
C VAL A 653 15.46 8.21 -27.27
N TYR A 654 14.50 7.30 -27.16
CA TYR A 654 14.02 6.78 -25.88
C TYR A 654 14.80 5.55 -25.41
N ALA A 655 14.87 5.38 -24.09
CA ALA A 655 15.27 4.13 -23.47
C ALA A 655 14.05 3.18 -23.49
N PRO A 656 14.19 1.95 -24.02
CA PRO A 656 13.08 1.00 -24.08
C PRO A 656 12.97 0.20 -22.78
N GLY A 657 11.74 -0.08 -22.30
CA GLY A 657 11.53 -0.90 -21.10
C GLY A 657 12.16 -2.30 -21.19
N ALA A 658 12.27 -2.89 -22.39
CA ALA A 658 12.96 -4.16 -22.59
C ALA A 658 14.47 -4.12 -22.28
N ALA A 659 15.09 -2.94 -22.22
CA ALA A 659 16.48 -2.79 -21.78
C ALA A 659 16.67 -3.00 -20.26
N GLY A 660 15.59 -3.29 -19.52
CA GLY A 660 15.64 -3.74 -18.12
C GLY A 660 15.96 -5.22 -17.94
N SER A 661 15.90 -6.02 -19.02
CA SER A 661 16.09 -7.47 -18.95
C SER A 661 17.54 -7.91 -18.78
N ASP A 662 18.50 -7.02 -19.07
CA ASP A 662 19.92 -7.36 -19.19
C ASP A 662 20.75 -6.80 -18.01
N GLY A 663 20.35 -7.04 -16.76
CA GLY A 663 21.22 -6.79 -15.59
C GLY A 663 21.17 -5.41 -14.95
N GLY A 664 20.17 -4.59 -15.29
CA GLY A 664 19.98 -3.29 -14.65
C GLY A 664 18.64 -2.66 -14.97
N GLY A 665 18.12 -1.81 -14.07
CA GLY A 665 16.80 -1.17 -14.22
C GLY A 665 16.61 -0.43 -15.55
N PRO A 666 15.41 -0.49 -16.18
CA PRO A 666 15.22 0.10 -17.50
C PRO A 666 15.29 1.62 -17.48
N TYR A 667 14.76 2.26 -16.43
CA TYR A 667 14.51 3.71 -16.36
C TYR A 667 13.94 4.26 -17.68
N ASP A 668 13.01 3.50 -18.27
CA ASP A 668 12.44 3.83 -19.55
C ASP A 668 11.50 5.03 -19.44
N ASP A 669 11.70 5.96 -20.35
CA ASP A 669 10.85 7.12 -20.50
C ASP A 669 10.65 7.36 -22.01
N SER A 670 9.38 7.56 -22.36
CA SER A 670 8.89 7.74 -23.73
C SER A 670 8.28 9.12 -23.97
N ASP A 671 8.29 9.99 -22.95
CA ASP A 671 7.88 11.38 -23.05
C ASP A 671 8.93 12.27 -22.38
N VAL A 672 9.83 12.83 -23.19
CA VAL A 672 10.92 13.69 -22.69
C VAL A 672 10.54 15.18 -22.65
N SER A 673 9.25 15.49 -22.78
CA SER A 673 8.80 16.88 -22.88
C SER A 673 9.02 17.64 -21.57
N ASP A 674 8.98 16.97 -20.44
CA ASP A 674 9.27 17.51 -19.13
C ASP A 674 10.77 17.69 -18.87
N GLU A 675 11.64 16.81 -19.33
CA GLU A 675 13.10 17.01 -19.31
C GLU A 675 13.49 18.23 -20.14
N PHE A 676 12.86 18.44 -21.31
CA PHE A 676 13.12 19.64 -22.11
C PHE A 676 12.73 20.91 -21.36
N TYR A 677 11.61 20.88 -20.63
CA TYR A 677 11.18 21.99 -19.78
C TYR A 677 12.15 22.23 -18.63
N TRP A 678 12.55 21.17 -17.92
CA TRP A 678 13.48 21.26 -16.78
C TRP A 678 14.86 21.76 -17.21
N ALA A 679 15.46 21.18 -18.23
CA ALA A 679 16.78 21.61 -18.72
C ALA A 679 16.76 23.07 -19.20
N ALA A 680 15.70 23.50 -19.89
CA ALA A 680 15.54 24.89 -20.31
C ALA A 680 15.37 25.84 -19.10
N ALA A 681 14.66 25.42 -18.06
CA ALA A 681 14.52 26.17 -16.81
C ALA A 681 15.88 26.37 -16.12
N GLU A 682 16.66 25.30 -15.93
CA GLU A 682 17.99 25.39 -15.31
C GLU A 682 18.96 26.24 -16.12
N LEU A 683 18.99 26.05 -17.45
CA LEU A 683 19.82 26.87 -18.35
C LEU A 683 19.40 28.34 -18.34
N TYR A 684 18.09 28.64 -18.29
CA TYR A 684 17.61 30.00 -18.19
C TYR A 684 18.00 30.65 -16.87
N VAL A 685 17.79 29.97 -15.73
CA VAL A 685 18.14 30.48 -14.40
C VAL A 685 19.65 30.72 -14.28
N THR A 686 20.48 29.82 -14.82
CA THR A 686 21.94 29.95 -14.78
C THR A 686 22.48 31.03 -15.72
N THR A 687 21.85 31.28 -16.89
CA THR A 687 22.45 32.13 -17.94
C THR A 687 21.70 33.44 -18.23
N GLY A 688 20.41 33.52 -17.91
CA GLY A 688 19.52 34.61 -18.32
C GLY A 688 19.27 34.70 -19.83
N GLU A 689 19.68 33.72 -20.64
CA GLU A 689 19.56 33.80 -22.09
C GLU A 689 18.10 33.66 -22.57
N ALA A 690 17.66 34.61 -23.40
CA ALA A 690 16.28 34.68 -23.88
C ALA A 690 15.81 33.47 -24.70
N ARG A 691 16.73 32.69 -25.27
CA ARG A 691 16.39 31.47 -26.02
C ARG A 691 15.77 30.41 -25.11
N TYR A 692 16.37 30.17 -23.94
CA TYR A 692 15.86 29.17 -23.00
C TYR A 692 14.55 29.61 -22.36
N ALA A 693 14.38 30.91 -22.11
CA ALA A 693 13.07 31.46 -21.73
C ALA A 693 12.01 31.22 -22.81
N THR A 694 12.37 31.32 -24.10
CA THR A 694 11.45 31.05 -25.21
C THR A 694 11.09 29.56 -25.26
N ASP A 695 12.08 28.68 -25.12
CA ASP A 695 11.88 27.23 -25.19
C ASP A 695 11.04 26.73 -24.00
N LEU A 696 11.36 27.17 -22.77
CA LEU A 696 10.60 26.78 -21.58
C LEU A 696 9.17 27.34 -21.64
N THR A 697 8.95 28.60 -22.02
CA THR A 697 7.59 29.19 -22.05
C THR A 697 6.71 28.65 -23.20
N ALA A 698 7.32 28.12 -24.26
CA ALA A 698 6.62 27.44 -25.34
C ALA A 698 6.24 25.99 -24.98
N ASN A 699 6.88 25.40 -23.97
CA ASN A 699 6.63 24.04 -23.53
C ASN A 699 5.25 23.94 -22.81
N PRO A 700 4.41 22.94 -23.11
CA PRO A 700 3.12 22.75 -22.45
C PRO A 700 3.20 22.69 -20.92
N HIS A 701 4.28 22.13 -20.37
CA HIS A 701 4.49 22.01 -18.93
C HIS A 701 4.63 23.36 -18.23
N HIS A 702 4.96 24.45 -18.93
CA HIS A 702 5.08 25.80 -18.35
C HIS A 702 3.76 26.36 -17.84
N THR A 703 2.63 25.93 -18.40
CA THR A 703 1.29 26.31 -17.90
C THR A 703 0.46 25.11 -17.43
N GLY A 704 0.90 23.89 -17.73
CA GLY A 704 0.31 22.65 -17.26
C GLY A 704 0.55 22.38 -15.78
N ASP A 705 -0.23 21.45 -15.23
CA ASP A 705 -0.01 20.94 -13.89
C ASP A 705 1.09 19.88 -13.93
N VAL A 706 2.19 20.16 -13.23
CA VAL A 706 3.39 19.30 -13.17
C VAL A 706 3.50 18.56 -11.83
N PHE A 707 2.47 18.69 -10.98
CA PHE A 707 2.42 18.11 -9.63
C PHE A 707 1.24 17.14 -9.52
N PRO A 708 1.39 15.89 -10.00
CA PRO A 708 0.32 14.89 -9.98
C PRO A 708 0.04 14.43 -8.54
N ALA A 709 -1.14 13.84 -8.31
CA ALA A 709 -1.55 13.38 -6.98
C ALA A 709 -0.59 12.35 -6.35
N GLY A 710 0.07 11.53 -7.18
CA GLY A 710 1.08 10.56 -6.76
C GLY A 710 2.51 11.13 -6.58
N GLY A 711 2.70 12.45 -6.67
CA GLY A 711 4.03 13.05 -6.60
C GLY A 711 4.85 12.90 -7.89
N PHE A 712 5.92 13.67 -8.01
CA PHE A 712 6.86 13.57 -9.13
C PHE A 712 7.95 12.52 -8.86
N TYR A 713 8.58 12.01 -9.92
CA TYR A 713 9.59 10.95 -9.87
C TYR A 713 10.60 11.11 -11.01
N TRP A 714 11.54 10.17 -11.17
CA TRP A 714 12.66 10.24 -12.12
C TRP A 714 12.27 10.39 -13.60
N GLY A 715 11.07 9.93 -13.99
CA GLY A 715 10.54 10.06 -15.36
C GLY A 715 9.40 11.08 -15.47
N GLY A 716 9.35 12.03 -14.52
CA GLY A 716 8.36 13.09 -14.46
C GLY A 716 8.95 14.34 -13.80
N VAL A 717 9.96 14.94 -14.43
CA VAL A 717 10.90 15.89 -13.83
C VAL A 717 10.55 17.37 -14.06
N ALA A 718 9.44 17.69 -14.72
CA ALA A 718 9.00 19.08 -14.90
C ALA A 718 8.78 19.81 -13.56
N ALA A 719 8.45 19.06 -12.50
CA ALA A 719 8.37 19.58 -11.14
C ALA A 719 9.69 20.23 -10.69
N LEU A 720 10.85 19.66 -11.02
CA LEU A 720 12.17 20.21 -10.65
C LEU A 720 12.35 21.60 -11.27
N GLY A 721 12.14 21.72 -12.59
CA GLY A 721 12.23 23.01 -13.28
C GLY A 721 11.23 24.05 -12.74
N ARG A 722 10.02 23.61 -12.38
CA ARG A 722 9.00 24.48 -11.77
C ARG A 722 9.43 24.99 -10.40
N LEU A 723 9.99 24.12 -9.56
CA LEU A 723 10.48 24.47 -8.24
C LEU A 723 11.65 25.46 -8.35
N THR A 724 12.63 25.19 -9.21
CA THR A 724 13.78 26.11 -9.46
C THR A 724 13.32 27.49 -9.90
N LEU A 725 12.41 27.58 -10.89
CA LEU A 725 11.89 28.88 -11.37
C LEU A 725 11.15 29.66 -10.27
N ALA A 726 10.49 28.96 -9.35
CA ALA A 726 9.78 29.58 -8.24
C ALA A 726 10.74 30.11 -7.17
N THR A 727 11.77 29.34 -6.80
CA THR A 727 12.63 29.61 -5.64
C THR A 727 13.88 30.44 -5.99
N VAL A 728 14.55 30.16 -7.11
CA VAL A 728 15.79 30.84 -7.49
C VAL A 728 15.48 32.18 -8.18
N PRO A 729 16.09 33.31 -7.78
CA PRO A 729 15.86 34.60 -8.42
C PRO A 729 16.14 34.59 -9.93
N ASN A 730 15.15 34.99 -10.74
CA ASN A 730 15.24 35.09 -12.19
C ASN A 730 14.26 36.16 -12.74
N ASP A 731 14.45 36.54 -14.00
CA ASP A 731 13.71 37.64 -14.66
C ASP A 731 12.49 37.15 -15.49
N LEU A 732 11.95 35.96 -15.19
CA LEU A 732 10.81 35.44 -15.94
C LEU A 732 9.56 36.33 -15.71
N PRO A 733 8.90 36.83 -16.78
CA PRO A 733 7.81 37.80 -16.62
C PRO A 733 6.58 37.29 -15.85
N ASP A 734 6.32 35.97 -15.89
CA ASP A 734 5.20 35.29 -15.25
C ASP A 734 5.65 34.42 -14.06
N ARG A 735 6.74 34.82 -13.39
CA ARG A 735 7.25 34.13 -12.19
C ARG A 735 6.24 34.08 -11.05
N ASP A 736 5.40 35.10 -10.90
CA ASP A 736 4.34 35.12 -9.87
C ASP A 736 3.32 33.98 -10.11
N GLU A 737 2.95 33.73 -11.37
CA GLU A 737 2.10 32.60 -11.75
C GLU A 737 2.79 31.26 -11.52
N VAL A 738 4.11 31.17 -11.79
CA VAL A 738 4.92 29.98 -11.47
C VAL A 738 4.88 29.69 -9.96
N GLN A 739 5.13 30.69 -9.11
CA GLN A 739 5.08 30.54 -7.65
C GLN A 739 3.67 30.16 -7.17
N ALA A 740 2.64 30.80 -7.73
CA ALA A 740 1.25 30.47 -7.42
C ALA A 740 0.89 29.02 -7.76
N SER A 741 1.48 28.44 -8.82
CA SER A 741 1.22 27.04 -9.18
C SER A 741 1.80 26.04 -8.17
N VAL A 742 2.98 26.31 -7.60
CA VAL A 742 3.61 25.51 -6.54
C VAL A 742 2.75 25.56 -5.27
N VAL A 743 2.33 26.76 -4.85
CA VAL A 743 1.48 26.95 -3.66
C VAL A 743 0.12 26.27 -3.85
N ALA A 744 -0.46 26.34 -5.06
CA ALA A 744 -1.71 25.66 -5.38
C ALA A 744 -1.56 24.13 -5.34
N ALA A 745 -0.44 23.58 -5.79
CA ALA A 745 -0.15 22.14 -5.68
C ALA A 745 -0.01 21.69 -4.24
N ALA A 746 0.81 22.38 -3.43
CA ALA A 746 0.93 22.13 -2.01
C ALA A 746 -0.44 22.19 -1.31
N GLY A 747 -1.30 23.15 -1.66
CA GLY A 747 -2.66 23.23 -1.13
C GLY A 747 -3.52 21.99 -1.41
N ARG A 748 -3.34 21.33 -2.56
CA ARG A 748 -4.03 20.07 -2.88
C ARG A 748 -3.51 18.92 -2.02
N TYR A 749 -2.19 18.79 -1.87
CA TYR A 749 -1.59 17.75 -1.03
C TYR A 749 -1.97 17.91 0.45
N VAL A 750 -1.97 19.13 0.99
CA VAL A 750 -2.42 19.41 2.36
C VAL A 750 -3.89 19.08 2.55
N ALA A 751 -4.75 19.36 1.56
CA ALA A 751 -6.16 19.00 1.64
C ALA A 751 -6.36 17.47 1.68
N ALA A 752 -5.61 16.72 0.86
CA ALA A 752 -5.62 15.26 0.89
C ALA A 752 -5.11 14.70 2.23
N GLN A 753 -4.01 15.27 2.76
CA GLN A 753 -3.45 14.88 4.05
C GLN A 753 -4.45 15.03 5.21
N GLN A 754 -5.25 16.10 5.23
CA GLN A 754 -6.25 16.34 6.27
C GLN A 754 -7.38 15.31 6.28
N GLU A 755 -7.63 14.64 5.15
CA GLU A 755 -8.62 13.57 5.03
C GLU A 755 -8.02 12.19 5.32
N HIS A 756 -6.68 12.06 5.32
CA HIS A 756 -5.98 10.80 5.50
C HIS A 756 -5.72 10.52 6.99
N PRO A 757 -6.28 9.45 7.59
CA PRO A 757 -6.17 9.21 9.04
C PRO A 757 -4.73 8.94 9.51
N TRP A 758 -3.88 8.47 8.60
CA TRP A 758 -2.44 8.28 8.82
C TRP A 758 -1.61 9.56 8.69
N GLY A 759 -2.20 10.70 8.30
CA GLY A 759 -1.47 11.96 8.09
C GLY A 759 -0.51 11.94 6.89
N SER A 760 -0.67 10.97 5.97
CA SER A 760 0.12 10.89 4.75
C SER A 760 -0.31 11.97 3.74
N VAL A 761 0.65 12.61 3.10
CA VAL A 761 0.42 13.53 1.97
C VAL A 761 0.20 12.80 0.64
N TYR A 762 0.50 11.51 0.60
CA TYR A 762 0.40 10.69 -0.60
C TYR A 762 -1.02 10.15 -0.77
N SER A 763 -1.67 10.54 -1.86
CA SER A 763 -3.04 10.15 -2.20
C SER A 763 -3.13 9.92 -3.70
N PRO A 764 -2.51 8.84 -4.20
CA PRO A 764 -2.44 8.55 -5.63
C PRO A 764 -3.82 8.28 -6.23
N ASP A 765 -3.95 8.53 -7.53
CA ASP A 765 -5.19 8.26 -8.26
C ASP A 765 -5.58 6.78 -8.14
N GLY A 766 -6.83 6.53 -7.77
CA GLY A 766 -7.33 5.16 -7.57
C GLY A 766 -6.82 4.47 -6.30
N GLY A 767 -6.04 5.15 -5.45
CA GLY A 767 -5.52 4.58 -4.20
C GLY A 767 -4.44 3.52 -4.40
N VAL A 768 -3.84 3.42 -5.59
CA VAL A 768 -2.81 2.44 -5.91
C VAL A 768 -1.44 2.97 -5.48
N TYR A 769 -0.78 2.27 -4.57
CA TYR A 769 0.57 2.60 -4.13
C TYR A 769 1.56 1.98 -5.12
N ALA A 770 2.42 2.80 -5.70
CA ALA A 770 3.43 2.36 -6.68
C ALA A 770 4.75 1.97 -6.00
N TRP A 771 5.62 1.27 -6.73
CA TRP A 771 7.01 1.06 -6.31
C TRP A 771 7.68 2.42 -6.03
N GLY A 772 8.19 2.59 -4.81
CA GLY A 772 8.80 3.85 -4.37
C GLY A 772 7.78 4.84 -3.82
N SER A 773 6.63 4.38 -3.32
CA SER A 773 5.59 5.23 -2.72
C SER A 773 6.12 6.13 -1.59
N ASN A 774 7.11 5.70 -0.81
CA ASN A 774 7.76 6.55 0.19
C ASN A 774 8.56 7.69 -0.44
N SER A 775 9.17 7.47 -1.61
CA SER A 775 9.79 8.54 -2.38
C SER A 775 8.76 9.53 -2.91
N SER A 776 7.59 9.04 -3.34
CA SER A 776 6.47 9.92 -3.67
C SER A 776 6.03 10.77 -2.48
N VAL A 777 5.95 10.21 -1.28
CA VAL A 777 5.72 10.97 -0.04
C VAL A 777 6.80 12.04 0.13
N ALA A 778 8.07 11.67 0.10
CA ALA A 778 9.19 12.62 0.29
C ALA A 778 9.19 13.73 -0.77
N ASN A 779 8.97 13.41 -2.05
CA ASN A 779 8.89 14.39 -3.14
C ASN A 779 7.69 15.34 -2.99
N ILE A 780 6.53 14.84 -2.52
CA ILE A 780 5.40 15.72 -2.20
C ILE A 780 5.77 16.67 -1.04
N LEU A 781 6.49 16.18 -0.03
CA LEU A 781 6.97 17.01 1.08
C LEU A 781 7.99 18.07 0.62
N VAL A 782 8.78 17.82 -0.43
CA VAL A 782 9.61 18.86 -1.09
C VAL A 782 8.73 20.00 -1.63
N VAL A 783 7.62 19.67 -2.32
CA VAL A 783 6.68 20.68 -2.84
C VAL A 783 6.02 21.46 -1.71
N VAL A 784 5.55 20.75 -0.67
CA VAL A 784 4.90 21.36 0.50
C VAL A 784 5.87 22.27 1.27
N GLY A 785 7.08 21.80 1.55
CA GLY A 785 8.14 22.60 2.17
C GLY A 785 8.52 23.81 1.33
N THR A 786 8.59 23.67 0.01
CA THR A 786 8.85 24.80 -0.89
C THR A 786 7.72 25.83 -0.85
N ALA A 787 6.46 25.40 -0.76
CA ALA A 787 5.35 26.34 -0.58
C ALA A 787 5.44 27.10 0.74
N TYR A 788 5.95 26.48 1.80
CA TYR A 788 6.29 27.20 3.03
C TYR A 788 7.38 28.26 2.77
N ASP A 789 8.48 27.88 2.13
CA ASP A 789 9.58 28.81 1.85
C ASP A 789 9.15 30.02 1.01
N LEU A 790 8.21 29.82 0.07
CA LEU A 790 7.67 30.89 -0.78
C LEU A 790 6.71 31.83 -0.04
N THR A 791 6.01 31.36 0.99
CA THR A 791 4.84 32.07 1.55
C THR A 791 4.97 32.44 3.02
N GLY A 792 5.79 31.72 3.79
CA GLY A 792 5.78 31.74 5.25
C GLY A 792 4.48 31.22 5.88
N ASP A 793 3.58 30.58 5.11
CA ASP A 793 2.34 30.02 5.63
C ASP A 793 2.62 28.72 6.38
N VAL A 794 2.59 28.82 7.71
CA VAL A 794 2.82 27.72 8.65
C VAL A 794 1.93 26.49 8.41
N THR A 795 0.82 26.60 7.67
CA THR A 795 0.01 25.45 7.27
C THR A 795 0.86 24.43 6.51
N TYR A 796 1.72 24.90 5.61
CA TYR A 796 2.61 24.04 4.82
C TYR A 796 3.77 23.49 5.67
N GLN A 797 4.34 24.30 6.56
CA GLN A 797 5.33 23.82 7.54
C GLN A 797 4.76 22.66 8.38
N ARG A 798 3.56 22.85 8.93
CA ARG A 798 2.90 21.83 9.77
C ARG A 798 2.60 20.57 8.96
N ALA A 799 2.10 20.72 7.74
CA ALA A 799 1.85 19.58 6.85
C ALA A 799 3.12 18.80 6.49
N ALA A 800 4.23 19.50 6.23
CA ALA A 800 5.52 18.88 5.96
C ALA A 800 6.01 18.06 7.17
N LEU A 801 5.88 18.61 8.39
CA LEU A 801 6.23 17.91 9.63
C LEU A 801 5.31 16.71 9.91
N GLU A 802 3.99 16.84 9.74
CA GLU A 802 3.04 15.72 9.91
C GLU A 802 3.27 14.62 8.86
N GLY A 803 3.71 14.96 7.65
CA GLY A 803 4.03 13.98 6.62
C GLY A 803 5.22 13.10 6.97
N LEU A 804 6.17 13.60 7.78
CA LEU A 804 7.26 12.78 8.31
C LEU A 804 6.76 11.74 9.31
N ASP A 805 5.67 12.01 10.05
CA ASP A 805 5.10 11.03 10.98
C ASP A 805 4.78 9.71 10.27
N TYR A 806 4.27 9.78 9.03
CA TYR A 806 3.99 8.60 8.20
C TYR A 806 5.26 7.79 7.92
N LEU A 807 6.37 8.45 7.56
CA LEU A 807 7.64 7.76 7.27
C LEU A 807 8.27 7.14 8.53
N PHE A 808 7.94 7.66 9.71
CA PHE A 808 8.51 7.24 11.00
C PHE A 808 7.56 6.39 11.86
N GLY A 809 6.54 5.76 11.27
CA GLY A 809 5.73 4.74 11.95
C GLY A 809 4.28 5.12 12.27
N ARG A 810 3.82 6.35 11.98
CA ARG A 810 2.38 6.68 11.98
C ARG A 810 1.74 6.22 10.66
N ASN A 811 1.81 4.92 10.40
CA ASN A 811 1.22 4.25 9.25
C ASN A 811 0.57 2.93 9.67
N ALA A 812 -0.11 2.29 8.73
CA ALA A 812 -0.86 1.05 8.96
C ALA A 812 0.02 -0.08 9.54
N LEU A 813 1.28 -0.13 9.12
CA LEU A 813 2.23 -1.18 9.51
C LEU A 813 2.97 -0.86 10.81
N ASN A 814 2.80 0.35 11.37
CA ASN A 814 3.61 0.84 12.48
C ASN A 814 5.11 0.71 12.20
N GLN A 815 5.50 0.99 10.95
CA GLN A 815 6.85 0.76 10.45
C GLN A 815 7.54 2.10 10.23
N SER A 816 8.69 2.32 10.84
CA SER A 816 9.57 3.36 10.32
C SER A 816 10.25 2.85 9.06
N TYR A 817 10.07 3.54 7.95
CA TYR A 817 10.71 3.19 6.69
C TYR A 817 12.14 3.73 6.56
N VAL A 818 12.62 4.42 7.59
CA VAL A 818 13.99 4.96 7.66
C VAL A 818 14.78 4.13 8.66
N THR A 819 15.89 3.55 8.20
CA THR A 819 16.77 2.71 9.03
C THR A 819 17.25 3.43 10.27
N ASP A 820 17.19 2.74 11.41
CA ASP A 820 17.62 3.23 12.74
C ASP A 820 16.97 4.53 13.25
N TRP A 821 15.88 4.98 12.61
CA TRP A 821 15.08 6.13 13.03
C TRP A 821 13.69 5.68 13.51
N GLY A 822 13.59 5.24 14.77
CA GLY A 822 12.34 4.75 15.37
C GLY A 822 12.58 3.55 16.30
N THR A 823 11.51 2.86 16.70
CA THR A 823 11.61 1.62 17.52
C THR A 823 11.60 0.37 16.66
N THR A 824 10.71 0.34 15.66
CA THR A 824 10.61 -0.70 14.63
C THR A 824 10.91 -0.04 13.29
N THR A 825 12.10 -0.28 12.76
CA THR A 825 12.63 0.37 11.57
C THR A 825 12.86 -0.64 10.46
N SER A 826 12.95 -0.17 9.22
CA SER A 826 13.39 -1.01 8.10
C SER A 826 14.82 -1.45 8.38
N GLN A 827 15.10 -2.74 8.24
CA GLN A 827 16.41 -3.33 8.55
C GLN A 827 16.97 -4.14 7.38
N ASN A 828 16.12 -4.64 6.48
CA ASN A 828 16.52 -5.60 5.45
C ASN A 828 16.30 -5.02 4.05
N GLN A 829 16.70 -3.76 3.81
CA GLN A 829 16.49 -3.16 2.49
C GLN A 829 17.25 -3.94 1.40
N HIS A 830 16.62 -4.20 0.25
CA HIS A 830 17.22 -4.95 -0.86
C HIS A 830 18.51 -4.29 -1.31
N SER A 831 19.65 -4.93 -1.00
CA SER A 831 20.98 -4.45 -1.33
C SER A 831 21.97 -5.59 -1.43
N ARG A 832 22.83 -5.57 -2.45
CA ARG A 832 23.94 -6.53 -2.61
C ARG A 832 24.98 -6.42 -1.49
N TRP A 833 25.21 -5.20 -1.00
CA TRP A 833 26.18 -4.95 0.06
C TRP A 833 25.56 -5.01 1.46
N PHE A 834 24.44 -4.33 1.69
CA PHE A 834 23.82 -4.23 3.01
C PHE A 834 22.96 -5.46 3.32
N ALA A 835 23.61 -6.62 3.37
CA ALA A 835 22.96 -7.93 3.33
C ALA A 835 23.10 -8.73 4.62
N HIS A 836 23.11 -8.06 5.78
CA HIS A 836 23.18 -8.70 7.11
C HIS A 836 22.14 -9.82 7.29
N GLN A 837 20.93 -9.65 6.74
CA GLN A 837 19.89 -10.69 6.78
C GLN A 837 20.39 -12.00 6.17
N LEU A 838 21.17 -11.94 5.10
CA LEU A 838 21.73 -13.13 4.43
C LEU A 838 23.04 -13.56 5.08
N ASP A 839 23.94 -12.63 5.37
CA ASP A 839 25.25 -12.92 5.96
C ASP A 839 25.48 -11.99 7.16
N PRO A 840 25.44 -12.50 8.41
CA PRO A 840 25.65 -11.67 9.61
C PRO A 840 27.02 -10.97 9.70
N ALA A 841 27.97 -11.31 8.81
CA ALA A 841 29.23 -10.59 8.70
C ALA A 841 29.13 -9.29 7.89
N LEU A 842 28.06 -9.11 7.11
CA LEU A 842 27.76 -7.89 6.36
C LEU A 842 26.88 -6.95 7.17
N PRO A 843 26.94 -5.63 6.95
CA PRO A 843 26.16 -4.67 7.71
C PRO A 843 24.67 -4.61 7.27
N ASN A 844 23.82 -4.11 8.17
CA ASN A 844 22.49 -3.61 7.80
C ASN A 844 22.63 -2.32 6.98
N PRO A 845 21.58 -1.86 6.27
CA PRO A 845 21.66 -0.60 5.54
C PRO A 845 21.93 0.57 6.50
N PRO A 846 22.68 1.57 6.05
CA PRO A 846 23.18 2.64 6.92
C PRO A 846 22.04 3.47 7.47
N LYS A 847 22.24 4.05 8.66
CA LYS A 847 21.25 4.94 9.30
C LYS A 847 20.81 6.04 8.35
N GLY A 848 19.50 6.33 8.33
CA GLY A 848 18.96 7.39 7.48
C GLY A 848 18.72 6.98 6.02
N SER A 849 18.71 5.68 5.69
CA SER A 849 18.31 5.19 4.38
C SER A 849 16.80 4.91 4.29
N LEU A 850 16.20 5.31 3.17
CA LEU A 850 14.76 5.22 2.94
C LEU A 850 14.39 3.97 2.14
N ALA A 851 13.51 3.14 2.71
CA ALA A 851 12.91 2.01 1.99
C ALA A 851 11.87 2.50 0.97
N GLY A 852 11.69 1.74 -0.11
CA GLY A 852 10.74 2.06 -1.19
C GLY A 852 9.29 2.26 -0.73
N GLY A 853 8.87 1.48 0.26
CA GLY A 853 7.55 1.58 0.88
C GLY A 853 6.49 0.67 0.25
N PRO A 854 5.24 0.78 0.72
CA PRO A 854 4.16 -0.08 0.24
C PRO A 854 3.97 0.01 -1.27
N ASN A 855 3.76 -1.14 -1.90
CA ASN A 855 3.52 -1.26 -3.32
C ASN A 855 2.33 -2.19 -3.56
N SER A 856 1.20 -1.62 -3.96
CA SER A 856 -0.02 -2.36 -4.27
C SER A 856 -0.19 -2.63 -5.77
N GLN A 857 0.81 -2.32 -6.58
CA GLN A 857 0.81 -2.58 -8.01
C GLN A 857 1.34 -3.98 -8.29
N VAL A 858 0.46 -4.97 -8.20
CA VAL A 858 0.78 -6.42 -8.31
C VAL A 858 1.63 -6.77 -9.55
N SER A 859 1.48 -6.05 -10.67
CA SER A 859 2.28 -6.29 -11.88
C SER A 859 3.77 -5.98 -11.73
N THR A 860 4.18 -5.32 -10.65
CA THR A 860 5.57 -4.96 -10.34
C THR A 860 6.17 -5.80 -9.22
N TRP A 861 5.37 -6.66 -8.59
CA TRP A 861 5.80 -7.42 -7.42
C TRP A 861 6.92 -8.39 -7.75
N ASP A 862 7.89 -8.43 -6.87
CA ASP A 862 8.91 -9.47 -6.82
C ASP A 862 8.31 -10.84 -6.40
N PRO A 863 9.00 -11.96 -6.67
CA PRO A 863 8.53 -13.28 -6.28
C PRO A 863 8.26 -13.43 -4.78
N THR A 864 9.02 -12.73 -3.92
CA THR A 864 8.80 -12.76 -2.47
C THR A 864 7.43 -12.16 -2.14
N MET A 865 7.12 -10.96 -2.60
CA MET A 865 5.80 -10.34 -2.45
C MET A 865 4.69 -11.19 -3.04
N GLN A 866 4.86 -11.76 -4.24
CA GLN A 866 3.85 -12.62 -4.88
C GLN A 866 3.55 -13.89 -4.07
N SER A 867 4.56 -14.45 -3.38
CA SER A 867 4.40 -15.66 -2.58
C SER A 867 3.86 -15.39 -1.17
N THR A 868 4.09 -14.20 -0.64
CA THR A 868 3.74 -13.83 0.75
C THR A 868 2.44 -13.05 0.84
N LEU A 869 2.20 -12.09 -0.06
CA LEU A 869 1.07 -11.18 -0.01
C LEU A 869 -0.06 -11.62 -0.94
N SER A 870 -1.30 -11.41 -0.50
CA SER A 870 -2.48 -11.58 -1.36
C SER A 870 -2.63 -10.41 -2.33
N ALA A 871 -3.10 -10.68 -3.55
CA ALA A 871 -3.32 -9.66 -4.58
C ALA A 871 -4.36 -8.58 -4.20
N ASP A 872 -5.17 -8.81 -3.17
CA ASP A 872 -6.13 -7.85 -2.60
C ASP A 872 -5.63 -7.16 -1.32
N CYS A 873 -4.33 -7.29 -1.02
CA CYS A 873 -3.67 -6.59 0.07
C CYS A 873 -4.04 -5.08 0.10
N PRO A 874 -4.46 -4.54 1.26
CA PRO A 874 -4.73 -3.11 1.41
C PRO A 874 -3.49 -2.28 1.02
N PRO A 875 -3.62 -1.21 0.21
CA PRO A 875 -2.46 -0.56 -0.38
C PRO A 875 -1.37 -0.11 0.58
N ALA A 876 -1.75 0.39 1.76
CA ALA A 876 -0.82 0.87 2.78
C ALA A 876 -0.11 -0.26 3.56
N THR A 877 -0.51 -1.52 3.38
CA THR A 877 0.05 -2.69 4.06
C THR A 877 0.88 -3.60 3.14
N CYS A 878 0.98 -3.30 1.84
CA CYS A 878 1.70 -4.14 0.88
C CYS A 878 3.20 -3.87 0.87
N TYR A 879 3.86 -4.18 1.98
CA TYR A 879 5.28 -3.98 2.21
C TYR A 879 5.84 -5.14 3.03
N LEU A 880 7.07 -5.56 2.72
CA LEU A 880 7.78 -6.59 3.46
C LEU A 880 9.19 -6.07 3.80
N ASP A 881 9.57 -6.06 5.07
CA ASP A 881 10.95 -5.75 5.46
C ASP A 881 11.88 -6.98 5.26
N GLU A 882 12.02 -7.37 4.00
CA GLU A 882 12.73 -8.56 3.55
C GLU A 882 13.72 -8.19 2.44
N ILE A 883 14.95 -8.69 2.52
CA ILE A 883 16.01 -8.34 1.55
C ILE A 883 15.68 -8.78 0.13
N SER A 884 14.83 -9.80 -0.03
CA SER A 884 14.40 -10.26 -1.35
C SER A 884 13.21 -9.47 -1.92
N SER A 885 12.60 -8.56 -1.13
CA SER A 885 11.50 -7.73 -1.61
C SER A 885 11.99 -6.42 -2.23
N TRP A 886 12.56 -6.48 -3.43
CA TRP A 886 13.00 -5.27 -4.13
C TRP A 886 11.85 -4.34 -4.51
N ALA A 887 10.64 -4.87 -4.76
CA ALA A 887 9.51 -4.06 -5.21
C ALA A 887 8.86 -3.22 -4.10
N SER A 888 9.16 -3.49 -2.82
CA SER A 888 8.67 -2.71 -1.68
C SER A 888 9.76 -2.22 -0.72
N ASN A 889 10.92 -2.87 -0.68
CA ASN A 889 11.94 -2.62 0.33
C ASN A 889 13.35 -2.42 -0.25
N GLU A 890 13.50 -2.00 -1.51
CA GLU A 890 14.82 -1.59 -2.01
C GLU A 890 15.32 -0.30 -1.32
N ILE A 891 16.54 0.11 -1.68
CA ILE A 891 17.19 1.37 -1.30
C ILE A 891 17.71 2.03 -2.58
N THR A 892 17.56 3.35 -2.74
CA THR A 892 18.04 4.04 -3.95
C THR A 892 18.49 5.48 -3.70
N VAL A 893 19.33 6.01 -4.60
CA VAL A 893 19.80 7.40 -4.58
C VAL A 893 18.67 8.43 -4.68
N ASN A 894 17.65 8.19 -5.51
CA ASN A 894 16.58 9.17 -5.69
C ASN A 894 15.66 9.23 -4.46
N TRP A 895 15.45 8.13 -3.76
CA TRP A 895 14.63 8.11 -2.55
C TRP A 895 15.36 8.82 -1.41
N ASN A 896 16.65 8.52 -1.23
CA ASN A 896 17.48 9.15 -0.22
C ASN A 896 17.75 10.65 -0.50
N SER A 897 17.76 11.08 -1.76
CA SER A 897 17.95 12.50 -2.10
C SER A 897 16.72 13.35 -1.74
N ALA A 898 15.51 12.82 -1.97
CA ALA A 898 14.27 13.43 -1.52
C ALA A 898 14.19 13.45 0.01
N LEU A 899 14.55 12.35 0.69
CA LEU A 899 14.64 12.32 2.16
C LEU A 899 15.64 13.35 2.69
N SER A 900 16.81 13.49 2.07
CA SER A 900 17.86 14.44 2.48
C SER A 900 17.36 15.89 2.43
N TRP A 901 16.62 16.25 1.37
CA TRP A 901 16.01 17.58 1.27
C TRP A 901 14.99 17.81 2.38
N VAL A 902 14.07 16.85 2.61
CA VAL A 902 13.01 16.97 3.63
C VAL A 902 13.58 16.96 5.05
N ALA A 903 14.59 16.12 5.31
CA ALA A 903 15.31 16.08 6.58
C ALA A 903 16.03 17.41 6.85
N SER A 904 16.66 17.99 5.82
CA SER A 904 17.26 19.32 5.93
C SER A 904 16.20 20.38 6.25
N PHE A 905 15.08 20.39 5.51
CA PHE A 905 13.95 21.28 5.79
C PHE A 905 13.46 21.13 7.23
N ALA A 906 13.21 19.90 7.70
CA ALA A 906 12.69 19.64 9.04
C ALA A 906 13.68 20.06 10.14
N ALA A 907 14.98 19.83 9.94
CA ALA A 907 16.03 20.27 10.86
C ALA A 907 16.17 21.80 10.94
N ASP A 908 15.83 22.55 9.89
CA ASP A 908 15.82 24.02 9.93
C ASP A 908 14.64 24.59 10.73
N GLN A 909 13.64 23.76 11.07
CA GLN A 909 12.49 24.18 11.87
C GLN A 909 12.91 24.29 13.34
N THR A 910 13.66 25.35 13.67
CA THR A 910 14.15 25.62 15.02
C THR A 910 13.33 26.75 15.67
N GLY A 911 12.40 26.34 16.55
CA GLY A 911 11.59 27.24 17.37
C GLY A 911 10.17 27.49 16.88
N ALA A 912 9.30 27.92 17.80
CA ALA A 912 7.91 28.27 17.50
C ALA A 912 7.86 29.55 16.65
N GLN A 913 7.98 29.43 15.33
CA GLN A 913 7.66 30.52 14.43
C GLN A 913 6.17 30.81 14.57
N GLN A 914 5.88 32.02 15.06
CA GLN A 914 4.53 32.48 15.32
C GLN A 914 3.80 32.58 13.97
N GLU A 915 2.63 31.93 13.83
CA GLU A 915 1.84 31.97 12.61
C GLU A 915 1.72 33.41 12.11
N THR A 916 2.27 33.72 10.93
CA THR A 916 2.03 35.03 10.32
C THR A 916 0.56 35.07 9.94
N PRO A 917 -0.29 35.90 10.58
CA PRO A 917 -1.73 35.79 10.36
C PRO A 917 -2.09 36.25 8.93
N VAL A 918 -2.59 35.33 8.10
CA VAL A 918 -2.97 35.58 6.70
C VAL A 918 -4.48 35.84 6.60
N ALA A 919 -4.88 36.97 6.01
CA ALA A 919 -6.30 37.28 5.79
C ALA A 919 -6.96 36.27 4.84
N PRO A 920 -8.28 36.03 4.94
CA PRO A 920 -8.91 35.00 4.12
C PRO A 920 -8.88 35.36 2.63
N VAL A 921 -8.80 34.36 1.75
CA VAL A 921 -8.91 34.52 0.28
C VAL A 921 -9.89 33.49 -0.27
N VAL A 922 -10.90 33.90 -1.02
CA VAL A 922 -11.90 32.96 -1.59
C VAL A 922 -11.24 32.09 -2.66
N THR A 923 -11.21 30.77 -2.43
CA THR A 923 -10.62 29.77 -3.32
C THR A 923 -11.65 29.09 -4.20
N SER A 924 -12.93 29.09 -3.81
CA SER A 924 -14.03 28.53 -4.61
C SER A 924 -15.30 29.36 -4.50
N GLN A 925 -15.90 29.69 -5.66
CA GLN A 925 -17.08 30.54 -5.77
C GLN A 925 -18.38 29.72 -5.87
N PRO A 926 -19.49 30.18 -5.25
CA PRO A 926 -20.77 29.49 -5.37
C PRO A 926 -21.45 29.73 -6.72
N SER A 927 -22.13 28.70 -7.22
CA SER A 927 -22.87 28.73 -8.50
C SER A 927 -24.38 28.89 -8.30
N ASP A 928 -25.05 29.55 -9.27
CA ASP A 928 -26.51 29.69 -9.33
C ASP A 928 -27.23 28.32 -9.32
N GLN A 929 -28.39 28.24 -8.64
CA GLN A 929 -29.17 27.00 -8.50
C GLN A 929 -30.57 27.13 -9.09
N SER A 930 -31.07 26.08 -9.76
CA SER A 930 -32.41 26.05 -10.37
C SER A 930 -33.17 24.76 -10.06
N VAL A 931 -34.08 24.81 -9.09
CA VAL A 931 -34.79 23.63 -8.56
C VAL A 931 -36.31 23.85 -8.47
N GLY A 932 -37.09 22.77 -8.33
CA GLY A 932 -38.55 22.84 -8.16
C GLY A 932 -38.95 23.27 -6.73
N VAL A 933 -40.20 23.71 -6.56
CA VAL A 933 -40.76 24.00 -5.22
C VAL A 933 -40.69 22.74 -4.34
N GLY A 934 -40.15 22.87 -3.14
CA GLY A 934 -39.97 21.77 -2.18
C GLY A 934 -38.65 21.00 -2.32
N ALA A 935 -37.90 21.19 -3.40
CA ALA A 935 -36.58 20.58 -3.59
C ALA A 935 -35.48 21.40 -2.88
N THR A 936 -34.37 20.74 -2.55
CA THR A 936 -33.20 21.38 -1.92
C THR A 936 -32.26 21.92 -3.00
N ALA A 937 -31.86 23.19 -2.87
CA ALA A 937 -30.74 23.78 -3.60
C ALA A 937 -29.49 23.82 -2.71
N SER A 938 -28.31 23.57 -3.28
CA SER A 938 -27.03 23.58 -2.56
C SER A 938 -26.11 24.64 -3.15
N PHE A 939 -25.51 25.48 -2.30
CA PHE A 939 -24.50 26.48 -2.66
C PHE A 939 -23.21 26.17 -1.89
N THR A 940 -22.07 26.05 -2.58
CA THR A 940 -20.77 25.70 -1.96
C THR A 940 -19.75 26.79 -2.25
N ALA A 941 -18.96 27.17 -1.25
CA ALA A 941 -17.86 28.14 -1.37
C ALA A 941 -16.75 27.78 -0.39
N ALA A 942 -15.50 28.13 -0.72
CA ALA A 942 -14.33 27.89 0.14
C ALA A 942 -13.38 29.09 0.15
N ALA A 943 -12.57 29.20 1.20
CA ALA A 943 -11.51 30.19 1.32
C ALA A 943 -10.30 29.65 2.10
N SER A 944 -9.10 30.10 1.77
CA SER A 944 -7.89 29.93 2.57
C SER A 944 -7.75 31.03 3.62
N GLY A 945 -6.80 30.93 4.55
CA GLY A 945 -6.44 31.96 5.54
C GLY A 945 -5.91 31.36 6.84
N VAL A 946 -5.09 32.12 7.57
CA VAL A 946 -4.47 31.70 8.85
C VAL A 946 -4.78 32.73 9.95
N PRO A 947 -5.43 32.33 11.06
CA PRO A 947 -6.06 31.02 11.30
C PRO A 947 -7.16 30.69 10.29
N ALA A 948 -7.54 29.39 10.18
CA ALA A 948 -8.58 28.94 9.26
C ALA A 948 -9.86 29.79 9.39
N PRO A 949 -10.40 30.33 8.27
CA PRO A 949 -11.50 31.26 8.34
C PRO A 949 -12.83 30.57 8.66
N THR A 950 -13.55 31.12 9.62
CA THR A 950 -14.97 30.80 9.83
C THR A 950 -15.80 31.32 8.67
N VAL A 951 -16.83 30.58 8.27
CA VAL A 951 -17.75 31.00 7.21
C VAL A 951 -19.11 31.39 7.81
N GLN A 952 -19.73 32.43 7.24
CA GLN A 952 -21.11 32.81 7.53
C GLN A 952 -21.82 33.12 6.21
N TRP A 953 -22.85 32.34 5.88
CA TRP A 953 -23.68 32.62 4.71
C TRP A 953 -24.63 33.79 4.96
N GLN A 954 -24.82 34.61 3.95
CA GLN A 954 -25.74 35.74 3.96
C GLN A 954 -26.75 35.64 2.83
N VAL A 955 -27.98 36.08 3.09
CA VAL A 955 -29.04 36.22 2.09
C VAL A 955 -29.38 37.70 1.90
N ARG A 956 -29.65 38.09 0.66
CA ARG A 956 -30.03 39.47 0.33
C ARG A 956 -31.48 39.75 0.74
N GLN A 957 -31.69 40.79 1.56
CA GLN A 957 -33.01 41.32 1.90
C GLN A 957 -33.07 42.81 1.50
N GLY A 958 -33.65 43.09 0.33
CA GLY A 958 -33.66 44.43 -0.26
C GLY A 958 -32.25 44.86 -0.69
N LYS A 959 -31.75 45.97 -0.12
CA LYS A 959 -30.38 46.48 -0.39
C LYS A 959 -29.33 46.00 0.63
N LYS A 960 -29.71 45.19 1.61
CA LYS A 960 -28.81 44.75 2.70
C LYS A 960 -28.64 43.23 2.68
N TRP A 961 -27.47 42.78 3.13
CA TRP A 961 -27.18 41.38 3.42
C TRP A 961 -27.50 41.08 4.88
N ARG A 962 -28.04 39.89 5.15
CA ARG A 962 -28.29 39.39 6.50
C ARG A 962 -27.83 37.95 6.61
N ASP A 963 -27.29 37.60 7.75
CA ASP A 963 -26.84 36.24 8.04
C ASP A 963 -28.02 35.27 7.96
N VAL A 964 -27.76 34.12 7.35
CA VAL A 964 -28.63 32.95 7.42
C VAL A 964 -28.30 32.24 8.74
N PRO A 965 -29.23 32.20 9.72
CA PRO A 965 -28.92 31.67 11.04
C PRO A 965 -28.39 30.23 10.99
N GLY A 966 -27.26 29.97 11.64
CA GLY A 966 -26.63 28.65 11.72
C GLY A 966 -25.94 28.16 10.44
N ALA A 967 -25.89 28.97 9.39
CA ALA A 967 -25.23 28.60 8.13
C ALA A 967 -23.73 28.93 8.17
N THR A 968 -22.99 28.12 8.93
CA THR A 968 -21.55 28.26 9.17
C THR A 968 -20.71 27.13 8.56
N SER A 969 -21.27 26.40 7.59
CA SER A 969 -20.57 25.39 6.78
C SER A 969 -20.18 25.99 5.42
N THR A 970 -19.17 25.43 4.77
CA THR A 970 -18.77 25.73 3.38
C THR A 970 -19.89 25.43 2.37
N THR A 971 -20.90 24.66 2.77
CA THR A 971 -22.11 24.41 1.98
C THR A 971 -23.38 24.93 2.67
N LEU A 972 -24.15 25.77 1.97
CA LEU A 972 -25.49 26.20 2.35
C LEU A 972 -26.56 25.42 1.59
N THR A 973 -27.45 24.76 2.32
CA THR A 973 -28.64 24.13 1.74
C THR A 973 -29.90 24.99 1.94
N VAL A 974 -30.69 25.15 0.90
CA VAL A 974 -31.93 25.94 0.92
C VAL A 974 -33.07 25.15 0.29
N VAL A 975 -34.09 24.79 1.08
CA VAL A 975 -35.34 24.26 0.53
C VAL A 975 -36.07 25.36 -0.25
N ALA A 976 -36.24 25.13 -1.55
CA ALA A 976 -36.87 26.04 -2.47
C ALA A 976 -38.36 26.21 -2.18
N SER A 977 -38.81 27.46 -2.11
CA SER A 977 -40.21 27.80 -1.92
C SER A 977 -40.53 29.11 -2.62
N THR A 978 -41.80 29.34 -2.92
CA THR A 978 -42.26 30.57 -3.60
C THR A 978 -41.72 31.86 -2.97
N PRO A 979 -41.68 32.04 -1.62
CA PRO A 979 -41.12 33.24 -1.01
C PRO A 979 -39.60 33.40 -1.15
N LYS A 980 -38.87 32.32 -1.41
CA LYS A 980 -37.41 32.31 -1.58
C LYS A 980 -36.97 32.40 -3.05
N ALA A 981 -37.92 32.40 -4.00
CA ALA A 981 -37.62 32.49 -5.42
C ALA A 981 -36.91 33.81 -5.76
N GLY A 982 -35.79 33.71 -6.47
CA GLY A 982 -34.92 34.85 -6.78
C GLY A 982 -33.99 35.28 -5.65
N GLY A 983 -33.94 34.53 -4.53
CA GLY A 983 -33.03 34.79 -3.41
C GLY A 983 -31.57 34.76 -3.85
N GLU A 984 -30.78 35.71 -3.35
CA GLU A 984 -29.34 35.84 -3.64
C GLU A 984 -28.56 35.55 -2.36
N TYR A 985 -27.54 34.70 -2.46
CA TYR A 985 -26.73 34.18 -1.36
C TYR A 985 -25.25 34.45 -1.62
N ARG A 986 -24.47 34.67 -0.55
CA ARG A 986 -23.01 34.77 -0.59
C ARG A 986 -22.41 34.24 0.72
N ALA A 987 -21.17 33.78 0.68
CA ALA A 987 -20.40 33.38 1.84
C ALA A 987 -19.45 34.51 2.27
N VAL A 988 -19.29 34.71 3.57
CA VAL A 988 -18.30 35.63 4.16
C VAL A 988 -17.37 34.80 5.04
N PHE A 989 -16.08 34.82 4.70
CA PHE A 989 -15.00 34.10 5.37
C PHE A 989 -14.24 35.07 6.27
N THR A 990 -14.08 34.74 7.55
CA THR A 990 -13.49 35.63 8.58
C THR A 990 -12.48 34.88 9.43
N ASN A 991 -11.31 35.47 9.63
CA ASN A 991 -10.37 35.09 10.68
C ASN A 991 -9.84 36.34 11.41
N ALA A 992 -8.86 36.16 12.31
CA ALA A 992 -8.26 37.25 13.07
C ALA A 992 -7.56 38.30 12.20
N SER A 993 -7.18 37.94 10.97
CA SER A 993 -6.35 38.70 10.04
C SER A 993 -7.17 39.47 9.01
N GLY A 994 -8.43 39.09 8.77
CA GLY A 994 -9.30 39.81 7.85
C GLY A 994 -10.59 39.08 7.46
N THR A 995 -11.19 39.55 6.36
CA THR A 995 -12.45 39.01 5.81
C THR A 995 -12.39 38.94 4.29
N ALA A 996 -12.87 37.84 3.72
CA ALA A 996 -13.15 37.72 2.29
C ALA A 996 -14.63 37.39 2.03
N THR A 997 -15.17 37.85 0.90
CA THR A 997 -16.57 37.63 0.54
C THR A 997 -16.65 37.00 -0.84
N SER A 998 -17.41 35.91 -0.97
CA SER A 998 -17.64 35.24 -2.25
C SER A 998 -18.46 36.11 -3.20
N ASP A 999 -18.49 35.68 -4.46
CA ASP A 999 -19.47 36.11 -5.45
C ASP A 999 -20.90 35.71 -5.01
N VAL A 1000 -21.88 36.33 -5.68
CA VAL A 1000 -23.30 36.17 -5.36
C VAL A 1000 -23.90 35.07 -6.24
N ALA A 1001 -24.52 34.06 -5.60
CA ALA A 1001 -25.28 33.00 -6.27
C ALA A 1001 -26.80 33.18 -6.09
N ARG A 1002 -27.58 32.90 -7.13
CA ARG A 1002 -29.05 33.06 -7.17
C ARG A 1002 -29.78 31.73 -7.10
N LEU A 1003 -30.85 31.67 -6.30
CA LEU A 1003 -31.85 30.62 -6.33
C LEU A 1003 -32.98 30.93 -7.31
N THR A 1004 -33.10 30.13 -8.36
CA THR A 1004 -34.24 30.12 -9.28
C THR A 1004 -35.20 28.99 -8.93
N VAL A 1005 -36.48 29.30 -8.73
CA VAL A 1005 -37.52 28.30 -8.48
C VAL A 1005 -38.26 28.04 -9.79
N LYS A 1006 -38.23 26.78 -10.25
CA LYS A 1006 -38.87 26.38 -11.51
C LYS A 1006 -40.38 26.64 -11.46
N HIS A 1007 -40.94 27.09 -12.58
CA HIS A 1007 -42.38 27.31 -12.70
C HIS A 1007 -43.15 25.99 -12.55
N GLN A 1008 -44.24 26.04 -11.79
CA GLN A 1008 -45.20 24.96 -11.62
C GLN A 1008 -46.55 25.41 -12.18
N ALA A 1009 -47.09 24.66 -13.14
CA ALA A 1009 -48.38 24.95 -13.75
C ALA A 1009 -49.52 25.00 -12.73
N PRO A 1010 -50.61 25.76 -12.98
CA PRO A 1010 -51.72 25.86 -12.04
C PRO A 1010 -52.46 24.53 -11.88
N VAL A 1011 -52.84 24.16 -10.65
CA VAL A 1011 -53.68 22.99 -10.35
C VAL A 1011 -54.92 23.44 -9.59
N VAL A 1012 -56.12 23.07 -10.05
CA VAL A 1012 -57.36 23.44 -9.33
C VAL A 1012 -57.41 22.72 -7.99
N ILE A 1013 -57.56 23.50 -6.91
CA ILE A 1013 -57.72 22.98 -5.54
C ILE A 1013 -59.14 23.23 -5.01
N LYS A 1014 -59.93 24.09 -5.67
CA LYS A 1014 -61.33 24.31 -5.34
C LYS A 1014 -62.15 24.66 -6.57
N HIS A 1015 -63.18 23.86 -6.82
CA HIS A 1015 -64.18 24.11 -7.87
C HIS A 1015 -65.33 24.97 -7.32
N PRO A 1016 -65.96 25.83 -8.15
CA PRO A 1016 -67.21 26.48 -7.76
C PRO A 1016 -68.36 25.46 -7.69
N VAL A 1017 -69.36 25.74 -6.86
CA VAL A 1017 -70.49 24.83 -6.61
C VAL A 1017 -71.79 25.46 -7.09
N ASP A 1018 -72.67 24.63 -7.66
CA ASP A 1018 -74.03 25.01 -8.06
C ASP A 1018 -74.75 25.75 -6.93
N THR A 1019 -75.38 26.88 -7.27
CA THR A 1019 -75.97 27.79 -6.28
C THR A 1019 -77.39 28.17 -6.66
N VAL A 1020 -78.28 28.27 -5.67
CA VAL A 1020 -79.67 28.73 -5.82
C VAL A 1020 -79.81 30.11 -5.19
N GLY A 1021 -80.38 31.08 -5.90
CA GLY A 1021 -80.61 32.44 -5.38
C GLY A 1021 -81.96 33.02 -5.76
N LYS A 1022 -82.49 33.93 -4.95
CA LYS A 1022 -83.71 34.70 -5.26
C LYS A 1022 -83.37 35.93 -6.09
N VAL A 1023 -84.30 36.38 -6.95
CA VAL A 1023 -84.10 37.62 -7.72
C VAL A 1023 -83.81 38.79 -6.77
N GLY A 1024 -82.76 39.55 -7.06
CA GLY A 1024 -82.25 40.64 -6.21
C GLY A 1024 -81.22 40.22 -5.15
N GLN A 1025 -81.01 38.92 -4.93
CA GLN A 1025 -79.97 38.41 -4.03
C GLN A 1025 -78.60 38.41 -4.71
N GLN A 1026 -77.53 38.66 -3.94
CA GLN A 1026 -76.16 38.44 -4.40
C GLN A 1026 -75.69 37.04 -4.00
N VAL A 1027 -75.24 36.24 -4.97
CA VAL A 1027 -74.67 34.90 -4.76
C VAL A 1027 -73.17 34.93 -5.03
N THR A 1028 -72.41 34.07 -4.34
CA THR A 1028 -70.94 34.02 -4.44
C THR A 1028 -70.50 32.64 -4.92
N PHE A 1029 -69.71 32.60 -5.99
CA PHE A 1029 -68.95 31.42 -6.41
C PHE A 1029 -67.51 31.58 -5.95
N THR A 1030 -66.92 30.51 -5.43
CA THR A 1030 -65.51 30.49 -4.99
C THR A 1030 -64.74 29.42 -5.74
N ALA A 1031 -63.54 29.74 -6.21
CA ALA A 1031 -62.64 28.81 -6.86
C ALA A 1031 -61.20 29.12 -6.44
N ALA A 1032 -60.32 28.13 -6.40
CA ALA A 1032 -58.91 28.32 -6.07
C ALA A 1032 -58.01 27.35 -6.86
N ALA A 1033 -56.77 27.77 -7.13
CA ALA A 1033 -55.74 26.93 -7.73
C ALA A 1033 -54.38 27.15 -7.04
N SER A 1034 -53.59 26.08 -6.90
CA SER A 1034 -52.17 26.15 -6.54
C SER A 1034 -51.30 26.34 -7.80
N GLY A 1035 -50.02 26.68 -7.64
CA GLY A 1035 -49.03 26.82 -8.71
C GLY A 1035 -47.97 27.88 -8.41
N HIS A 1036 -46.84 27.86 -9.13
CA HIS A 1036 -45.75 28.83 -9.00
C HIS A 1036 -45.34 29.42 -10.36
N PRO A 1037 -45.30 30.74 -10.53
CA PRO A 1037 -45.87 31.78 -9.65
C PRO A 1037 -47.37 31.59 -9.38
N GLN A 1038 -47.90 32.26 -8.34
CA GLN A 1038 -49.32 32.18 -7.96
C GLN A 1038 -50.21 32.44 -9.18
N PRO A 1039 -51.15 31.54 -9.54
CA PRO A 1039 -51.99 31.71 -10.71
C PRO A 1039 -52.94 32.91 -10.59
N THR A 1040 -53.07 33.66 -11.68
CA THR A 1040 -54.12 34.69 -11.82
C THR A 1040 -55.42 34.04 -12.25
N VAL A 1041 -56.54 34.51 -11.73
CA VAL A 1041 -57.87 33.97 -12.05
C VAL A 1041 -58.67 34.92 -12.94
N ARG A 1042 -59.42 34.36 -13.88
CA ARG A 1042 -60.53 35.03 -14.56
C ARG A 1042 -61.77 34.15 -14.52
N TRP A 1043 -62.95 34.75 -14.37
CA TRP A 1043 -64.20 34.01 -14.46
C TRP A 1043 -64.80 34.06 -15.84
N GLN A 1044 -65.42 32.97 -16.25
CA GLN A 1044 -66.18 32.86 -17.48
C GLN A 1044 -67.62 32.46 -17.17
N GLN A 1045 -68.55 32.91 -18.02
CA GLN A 1045 -69.95 32.52 -17.97
C GLN A 1045 -70.44 31.98 -19.31
N ARG A 1046 -71.39 31.06 -19.28
CA ARG A 1046 -72.14 30.60 -20.45
C ARG A 1046 -73.59 30.26 -20.13
N ARG A 1047 -74.41 30.09 -21.16
CA ARG A 1047 -75.77 29.55 -21.06
C ARG A 1047 -75.87 28.26 -21.85
N GLY A 1048 -76.34 27.17 -21.21
CA GLY A 1048 -76.46 25.86 -21.87
C GLY A 1048 -75.13 25.40 -22.46
N GLU A 1049 -75.16 24.91 -23.70
CA GLU A 1049 -73.97 24.51 -24.48
C GLU A 1049 -73.30 25.65 -25.24
N GLY A 1050 -73.66 26.91 -24.95
CA GLY A 1050 -73.07 28.09 -25.59
C GLY A 1050 -71.58 28.29 -25.27
N THR A 1051 -70.95 29.23 -25.98
CA THR A 1051 -69.53 29.59 -25.80
C THR A 1051 -69.29 30.28 -24.46
N TRP A 1052 -68.13 29.99 -23.86
CA TRP A 1052 -67.69 30.67 -22.65
C TRP A 1052 -67.25 32.10 -22.95
N THR A 1053 -67.75 33.05 -22.16
CA THR A 1053 -67.41 34.47 -22.27
C THR A 1053 -66.88 35.00 -20.94
N ASP A 1054 -65.86 35.84 -20.99
CA ASP A 1054 -65.24 36.38 -19.77
C ASP A 1054 -66.21 37.30 -19.02
N VAL A 1055 -66.31 37.10 -17.71
CA VAL A 1055 -67.03 37.99 -16.80
C VAL A 1055 -66.12 39.19 -16.53
N LYS A 1056 -66.46 40.33 -17.14
CA LYS A 1056 -65.64 41.54 -17.09
C LYS A 1056 -65.33 41.95 -15.65
N GLY A 1057 -64.04 42.07 -15.33
CA GLY A 1057 -63.54 42.54 -14.03
C GLY A 1057 -63.46 41.47 -12.93
N ALA A 1058 -63.90 40.24 -13.18
CA ALA A 1058 -63.85 39.15 -12.20
C ALA A 1058 -62.47 38.50 -12.16
N LYS A 1059 -61.53 39.14 -11.44
CA LYS A 1059 -60.12 38.71 -11.30
C LYS A 1059 -59.76 38.20 -9.89
N LYS A 1060 -60.76 37.85 -9.08
CA LYS A 1060 -60.58 37.32 -7.73
C LYS A 1060 -61.08 35.88 -7.69
N GLU A 1061 -60.58 35.12 -6.72
CA GLU A 1061 -61.03 33.74 -6.43
C GLU A 1061 -62.51 33.67 -6.00
N GLU A 1062 -63.10 34.82 -5.67
CA GLU A 1062 -64.54 34.99 -5.47
C GLU A 1062 -65.18 35.74 -6.65
N LEU A 1063 -66.25 35.17 -7.21
CA LEU A 1063 -67.15 35.83 -8.13
C LEU A 1063 -68.49 36.08 -7.44
N ARG A 1064 -68.88 37.35 -7.31
CA ARG A 1064 -70.20 37.75 -6.80
C ARG A 1064 -71.12 38.14 -7.94
N VAL A 1065 -72.28 37.50 -8.01
CA VAL A 1065 -73.27 37.69 -9.08
C VAL A 1065 -74.59 38.14 -8.47
N LEU A 1066 -75.14 39.25 -8.95
CA LEU A 1066 -76.51 39.65 -8.63
C LEU A 1066 -77.49 38.78 -9.43
N VAL A 1067 -78.39 38.10 -8.73
CA VAL A 1067 -79.37 37.20 -9.32
C VAL A 1067 -80.49 38.02 -9.98
N THR A 1068 -80.68 37.82 -11.28
CA THR A 1068 -81.75 38.42 -12.08
C THR A 1068 -82.60 37.32 -12.71
N PRO A 1069 -83.78 37.60 -13.27
CA PRO A 1069 -84.54 36.60 -14.02
C PRO A 1069 -83.73 35.99 -15.18
N LYS A 1070 -82.81 36.76 -15.77
CA LYS A 1070 -81.90 36.29 -16.82
C LYS A 1070 -80.79 35.36 -16.31
N SER A 1071 -80.58 35.26 -14.99
CA SER A 1071 -79.53 34.43 -14.41
C SER A 1071 -79.85 32.93 -14.41
N GLN A 1072 -81.11 32.54 -14.69
CA GLN A 1072 -81.54 31.15 -14.70
C GLN A 1072 -80.70 30.30 -15.67
N GLY A 1073 -80.06 29.26 -15.14
CA GLY A 1073 -79.29 28.30 -15.91
C GLY A 1073 -77.96 28.82 -16.45
N LEU A 1074 -77.49 30.00 -16.01
CA LEU A 1074 -76.12 30.45 -16.29
C LEU A 1074 -75.12 29.56 -15.55
N GLN A 1075 -74.04 29.19 -16.22
CA GLN A 1075 -72.92 28.46 -15.64
C GLN A 1075 -71.72 29.37 -15.51
N TYR A 1076 -70.95 29.23 -14.43
CA TYR A 1076 -69.74 29.98 -14.13
C TYR A 1076 -68.57 29.03 -13.90
N ARG A 1077 -67.41 29.31 -14.49
CA ARG A 1077 -66.16 28.60 -14.21
C ARG A 1077 -65.00 29.59 -14.05
N ALA A 1078 -63.98 29.20 -13.30
CA ALA A 1078 -62.75 29.97 -13.18
C ALA A 1078 -61.66 29.37 -14.08
N VAL A 1079 -60.87 30.24 -14.70
CA VAL A 1079 -59.67 29.88 -15.47
C VAL A 1079 -58.48 30.50 -14.74
N PHE A 1080 -57.54 29.64 -14.32
CA PHE A 1080 -56.33 30.02 -13.62
C PHE A 1080 -55.12 29.92 -14.55
N THR A 1081 -54.31 30.96 -14.62
CA THR A 1081 -53.16 31.05 -15.52
C THR A 1081 -51.93 31.59 -14.79
N ASN A 1082 -50.78 30.94 -15.00
CA ASN A 1082 -49.45 31.45 -14.67
C ASN A 1082 -48.48 31.16 -15.84
N PRO A 1083 -47.22 31.61 -15.80
CA PRO A 1083 -46.22 31.29 -16.84
C PRO A 1083 -45.95 29.80 -17.08
N GLY A 1084 -46.28 28.91 -16.13
CA GLY A 1084 -46.16 27.47 -16.27
C GLY A 1084 -47.36 26.80 -16.98
N GLY A 1085 -48.49 27.50 -17.15
CA GLY A 1085 -49.65 26.95 -17.87
C GLY A 1085 -51.00 27.54 -17.47
N THR A 1086 -52.08 26.90 -17.91
CA THR A 1086 -53.47 27.29 -17.60
C THR A 1086 -54.30 26.07 -17.22
N VAL A 1087 -55.13 26.19 -16.18
CA VAL A 1087 -56.13 25.19 -15.78
C VAL A 1087 -57.50 25.83 -15.65
N THR A 1088 -58.55 25.06 -15.86
CA THR A 1088 -59.94 25.54 -15.79
C THR A 1088 -60.72 24.69 -14.79
N THR A 1089 -61.51 25.33 -13.94
CA THR A 1089 -62.41 24.60 -13.02
C THR A 1089 -63.58 23.99 -13.75
N ASP A 1090 -64.21 23.02 -13.11
CA ASP A 1090 -65.60 22.65 -13.41
C ASP A 1090 -66.52 23.86 -13.30
N ALA A 1091 -67.66 23.75 -13.98
CA ALA A 1091 -68.64 24.81 -14.09
C ALA A 1091 -69.77 24.65 -13.07
N ALA A 1092 -70.08 25.73 -12.35
CA ALA A 1092 -71.19 25.82 -11.41
C ALA A 1092 -72.41 26.51 -12.03
N ARG A 1093 -73.60 25.94 -11.86
CA ARG A 1093 -74.88 26.48 -12.35
C ARG A 1093 -75.55 27.38 -11.32
N LEU A 1094 -76.09 28.51 -11.78
CA LEU A 1094 -76.99 29.37 -11.02
C LEU A 1094 -78.45 29.06 -11.33
N THR A 1095 -79.22 28.70 -10.30
CA THR A 1095 -80.68 28.48 -10.38
C THR A 1095 -81.42 29.61 -9.65
N VAL A 1096 -82.38 30.22 -10.33
CA VAL A 1096 -83.23 31.30 -9.81
C VAL A 1096 -84.48 30.68 -9.18
N ARG A 1097 -84.70 30.93 -7.88
CA ARG A 1097 -85.91 30.47 -7.18
C ARG A 1097 -87.05 31.48 -7.40
N GLY A 1098 -88.14 31.03 -8.02
CA GLY A 1098 -89.37 31.84 -8.14
C GLY A 1098 -89.99 32.08 -6.77
N GLY A 1099 -90.39 33.33 -6.48
CA GLY A 1099 -91.29 33.63 -5.38
C GLY A 1099 -92.69 33.17 -5.78
N SER A 1100 -93.33 32.37 -4.92
CA SER A 1100 -94.77 32.09 -4.99
C SER A 1100 -95.58 33.37 -4.91
#